data_AF-A0A955SNX0-F1
#
_entry.id   AF-A0A955SNX0-F1
#
_cell.length_a   1.000
_cell.length_b   1.000
_cell.length_c   1.000
_cell.angle_alpha   90.00
_cell.angle_beta   90.00
_cell.angle_gamma   90.00
#
_symmetry.space_group_name_H-M   'P 1'
#
loop_
_entity.id
_entity.type
_entity.pdbx_description
1 polymer ?
#
loop_
_entity_poly.entity_id
_entity_poly.type
_entity_poly.pdbx_seq_one_letter_code
_entity_poly.pdbx_strand_id
1 'polypeptide(L)'
;MTLQLLRNNGNLFALTLIALFITLNPIVTRSETKDFSQPPEDLPEWIRNAKSIPEAFPLSNVLPPLEDEDDPRSLHAEDGFEPVADIPFTEHFRRELNEEETAAARSLLTDRKKQQSQVQPKGGEILWRADETGLYSKNPNDTEWTRHEKYGVEGPPSNSITALAADSRGALWVGTPLGLSIREPSGEWRHIQGDEGLPIEEVTALDIDYRDRLWIGTTHGAIHYRPYESGRQWFYRAGGRYLNGDRVETIAIAEGGMPVYFETEAGISCIDTLEHTLADKADRIENRLNRFHRRLGLVAQSILDDPWNPTIAYTLDSPNDGLWTSYHVTAMSLAYGATGKEEHRQSAKESMHAMYLLQNSTGIPGLPARSIVPAAVGEPRREASQKSRRMNNKEKWRPTPDGEFYWWTDTSNDEIDGHFLALYSYWRHIAQHDPEELELIRKQTRALMDYIIDHDYRLLDWDGEPTTWGHWNPQELNHDPEHYLENGLGSLQLLSFLKTSYAITGDQKYQEHYRKLIVDHGYLDNLLLEKKVFPDEQNHSDDQLGYVAWYPLLQLEWDPEIRTALRKAVRRHYKIIQPARGSFFCFASATIDPGYVDLADAAKNLRLIPTDRRMWRVVNSRRADIHFDPHSNRFGRPVLDSLLPEDERSWDRWNDDPYLPDGGGPGGASPAGTTDPDIEPPARIEYPDGAHEEDGGSWLLGYWMGRYHGSLADPE
;
A
#
# COMPACT_ATOMS: atom_id res chain seq x y z
N MET A 1 -5.42 52.96 47.02
CA MET A 1 -6.82 53.13 47.47
C MET A 1 -7.68 52.39 46.46
N THR A 2 -8.35 51.28 46.72
CA THR A 2 -8.71 50.56 47.96
C THR A 2 -9.03 49.12 47.55
N LEU A 3 -8.72 48.19 48.46
CA LEU A 3 -8.95 46.75 48.39
C LEU A 3 -10.45 46.36 48.46
N GLN A 4 -10.71 45.12 48.03
CA GLN A 4 -11.61 44.09 48.62
C GLN A 4 -13.12 44.06 48.26
N LEU A 5 -13.51 43.01 47.51
CA LEU A 5 -14.27 41.80 47.95
C LEU A 5 -14.93 41.14 46.71
N LEU A 6 -14.39 40.06 46.13
CA LEU A 6 -14.47 38.61 46.47
C LEU A 6 -15.85 37.93 46.35
N ARG A 7 -15.82 36.83 45.56
CA ARG A 7 -16.71 35.64 45.44
C ARG A 7 -17.89 35.74 44.47
N ASN A 8 -18.11 34.80 43.54
CA ASN A 8 -17.41 33.57 43.18
C ASN A 8 -17.92 33.09 41.80
N ASN A 9 -16.97 32.70 40.94
CA ASN A 9 -16.85 31.49 40.09
C ASN A 9 -18.06 30.89 39.35
N GLY A 10 -17.92 30.41 38.11
CA GLY A 10 -16.70 30.31 37.31
C GLY A 10 -16.97 29.71 35.92
N ASN A 11 -16.25 30.24 34.94
CA ASN A 11 -15.94 29.64 33.63
C ASN A 11 -14.75 30.42 33.05
N LEU A 12 -13.91 29.74 32.26
CA LEU A 12 -12.84 30.26 31.40
C LEU A 12 -11.59 30.87 32.09
N PHE A 13 -10.44 30.22 31.92
CA PHE A 13 -9.23 30.73 31.23
C PHE A 13 -7.97 29.98 31.69
N ALA A 14 -7.35 29.20 30.79
CA ALA A 14 -5.91 28.95 30.78
C ALA A 14 -5.50 28.34 29.43
N LEU A 15 -5.54 29.15 28.37
CA LEU A 15 -5.00 28.84 27.04
C LEU A 15 -4.14 30.04 26.59
N THR A 16 -3.17 30.47 27.41
CA THR A 16 -2.11 31.41 27.02
C THR A 16 -1.01 31.46 28.09
N LEU A 17 -0.15 30.44 28.18
CA LEU A 17 1.15 30.52 28.88
C LEU A 17 2.07 29.31 28.59
N ILE A 18 2.15 28.89 27.33
CA ILE A 18 3.21 27.99 26.82
C ILE A 18 3.82 28.67 25.59
N ALA A 19 4.47 29.82 25.81
CA ALA A 19 5.24 30.52 24.78
C ALA A 19 6.42 31.32 25.35
N LEU A 20 6.80 31.10 26.61
CA LEU A 20 7.86 31.89 27.25
C LEU A 20 8.73 31.04 28.21
N PHE A 21 9.24 29.90 27.72
CA PHE A 21 10.32 29.18 28.39
C PHE A 21 11.34 28.57 27.40
N ILE A 22 11.40 29.10 26.17
CA ILE A 22 12.50 28.86 25.23
C ILE A 22 13.19 30.19 25.01
N THR A 23 14.31 30.38 25.71
CA THR A 23 15.44 31.32 25.51
C THR A 23 15.88 31.87 26.85
N LEU A 24 16.90 31.24 27.45
CA LEU A 24 18.10 31.89 28.00
C LEU A 24 18.93 30.90 28.86
N ASN A 25 20.11 30.61 28.31
CA ASN A 25 21.39 30.22 28.91
C ASN A 25 21.82 28.74 29.10
N PRO A 26 23.15 28.48 28.95
CA PRO A 26 23.73 27.21 28.55
C PRO A 26 24.59 26.57 29.65
N ILE A 27 25.01 25.32 29.41
CA ILE A 27 26.04 24.54 30.13
C ILE A 27 25.81 24.39 31.65
N VAL A 28 25.26 23.24 32.06
CA VAL A 28 25.62 22.59 33.32
C VAL A 28 25.81 21.10 33.11
N THR A 29 26.89 20.64 33.72
CA THR A 29 27.58 19.35 33.74
C THR A 29 26.77 18.14 34.23
N ARG A 30 27.20 16.95 33.77
CA ARG A 30 26.97 15.62 34.38
C ARG A 30 26.91 15.68 35.91
N SER A 31 25.80 15.22 36.48
CA SER A 31 25.71 14.11 37.45
C SER A 31 24.33 14.14 38.11
N GLU A 32 23.49 13.16 37.80
CA GLU A 32 22.55 12.49 38.72
C GLU A 32 21.72 11.52 37.89
N THR A 33 22.15 10.26 37.89
CA THR A 33 21.36 9.12 37.42
C THR A 33 20.08 9.03 38.24
N LYS A 34 18.93 9.34 37.63
CA LYS A 34 17.64 8.92 38.19
C LYS A 34 17.50 7.41 37.99
N ASP A 35 17.28 6.72 39.09
CA ASP A 35 16.93 5.31 39.12
C ASP A 35 15.53 5.12 38.52
N PHE A 36 15.47 4.44 37.37
CA PHE A 36 14.22 4.08 36.67
C PHE A 36 13.77 2.64 36.96
N SER A 37 14.31 1.99 38.01
CA SER A 37 13.98 0.61 38.38
C SER A 37 12.56 0.40 38.97
N GLN A 38 11.76 1.46 39.08
CA GLN A 38 10.41 1.42 39.65
C GLN A 38 9.39 1.98 38.64
N PRO A 39 8.32 1.24 38.30
CA PRO A 39 7.29 1.71 37.40
C PRO A 39 6.51 2.91 38.00
N PRO A 40 5.91 3.79 37.17
CA PRO A 40 5.14 4.95 37.65
C PRO A 40 3.98 4.54 38.57
N GLU A 41 3.74 5.30 39.64
CA GLU A 41 2.74 5.00 40.69
C GLU A 41 1.27 5.01 40.20
N ASP A 42 1.04 5.37 38.94
CA ASP A 42 -0.27 5.63 38.32
C ASP A 42 -0.82 4.46 37.49
N LEU A 43 -0.18 3.28 37.52
CA LEU A 43 -0.65 2.10 36.77
C LEU A 43 -1.95 1.51 37.35
N PRO A 44 -2.91 1.06 36.52
CA PRO A 44 -4.13 0.37 36.94
C PRO A 44 -3.85 -0.82 37.88
N GLU A 45 -4.71 -1.02 38.89
CA GLU A 45 -4.55 -2.02 39.96
C GLU A 45 -4.37 -3.47 39.45
N TRP A 46 -4.92 -3.81 38.29
CA TRP A 46 -4.74 -5.13 37.67
C TRP A 46 -3.31 -5.38 37.15
N ILE A 47 -2.55 -4.34 36.81
CA ILE A 47 -1.13 -4.43 36.40
C ILE A 47 -0.23 -4.63 37.63
N ARG A 48 -0.57 -4.01 38.77
CA ARG A 48 0.17 -4.16 40.03
C ARG A 48 0.03 -5.57 40.63
N ASN A 49 -1.04 -6.27 40.32
CA ASN A 49 -1.35 -7.61 40.83
C ASN A 49 -0.79 -8.75 39.96
N ALA A 50 -0.06 -8.47 38.87
CA ALA A 50 0.60 -9.49 38.04
C ALA A 50 1.85 -10.12 38.69
N LYS A 51 2.20 -9.76 39.93
CA LYS A 51 3.29 -10.39 40.69
C LYS A 51 2.84 -11.69 41.35
N SER A 52 2.66 -12.72 40.52
CA SER A 52 2.91 -14.14 40.78
C SER A 52 2.06 -14.94 39.79
N ILE A 53 2.61 -15.26 38.62
CA ILE A 53 2.15 -16.45 37.91
C ILE A 53 2.59 -17.63 38.77
N PRO A 54 1.69 -18.44 39.34
CA PRO A 54 2.06 -19.57 40.18
C PRO A 54 3.07 -20.47 39.48
N GLU A 55 4.15 -20.82 40.17
CA GLU A 55 5.06 -21.90 39.77
C GLU A 55 4.22 -23.15 39.50
N ALA A 56 4.27 -23.64 38.26
CA ALA A 56 3.45 -24.71 37.67
C ALA A 56 2.02 -24.31 37.24
N PHE A 57 1.91 -23.50 36.19
CA PHE A 57 0.72 -23.45 35.34
C PHE A 57 0.84 -24.47 34.20
N PRO A 58 -0.06 -25.46 34.08
CA PRO A 58 -0.15 -26.26 32.88
C PRO A 58 -0.83 -25.43 31.79
N LEU A 59 -0.05 -24.60 31.09
CA LEU A 59 -0.45 -24.10 29.77
C LEU A 59 -0.74 -25.34 28.91
N SER A 60 -1.93 -25.43 28.31
CA SER A 60 -2.32 -26.61 27.53
C SER A 60 -1.30 -26.86 26.41
N ASN A 61 -0.44 -27.86 26.58
CA ASN A 61 0.68 -28.20 25.69
C ASN A 61 0.24 -28.94 24.42
N VAL A 62 -1.00 -28.73 23.97
CA VAL A 62 -1.57 -29.43 22.81
C VAL A 62 -2.11 -28.37 21.87
N LEU A 63 -1.39 -28.14 20.78
CA LEU A 63 -2.00 -27.56 19.58
C LEU A 63 -3.14 -28.52 19.20
N PRO A 64 -4.41 -28.09 19.16
CA PRO A 64 -5.49 -28.96 18.71
C PRO A 64 -5.16 -29.46 17.29
N PRO A 65 -5.55 -30.70 16.94
CA PRO A 65 -5.48 -31.14 15.54
C PRO A 65 -6.26 -30.14 14.69
N LEU A 66 -5.61 -29.62 13.65
CA LEU A 66 -6.20 -28.65 12.73
C LEU A 66 -7.09 -29.41 11.75
N GLU A 67 -8.32 -29.72 12.14
CA GLU A 67 -9.40 -30.02 11.19
C GLU A 67 -10.00 -28.66 10.78
N ASP A 68 -10.05 -28.35 9.47
CA ASP A 68 -10.40 -27.00 8.99
C ASP A 68 -11.81 -26.54 9.38
N GLU A 69 -12.72 -27.47 9.74
CA GLU A 69 -14.07 -27.15 10.25
C GLU A 69 -14.08 -26.75 11.74
N ASP A 70 -13.02 -27.04 12.51
CA ASP A 70 -12.93 -26.80 13.95
C ASP A 70 -11.88 -25.71 14.30
N ASP A 71 -11.36 -24.96 13.32
CA ASP A 71 -10.42 -23.85 13.56
C ASP A 71 -11.17 -22.59 14.04
N PRO A 72 -11.12 -22.22 15.34
CA PRO A 72 -11.87 -21.09 15.89
C PRO A 72 -11.34 -19.71 15.44
N ARG A 73 -10.45 -19.67 14.44
CA ARG A 73 -9.88 -18.47 13.82
C ARG A 73 -10.36 -18.29 12.38
N SER A 74 -10.93 -19.33 11.78
CA SER A 74 -11.67 -19.23 10.53
C SER A 74 -13.00 -18.52 10.80
N LEU A 75 -13.36 -17.55 9.98
CA LEU A 75 -14.59 -16.79 10.14
C LEU A 75 -15.75 -17.61 9.54
N HIS A 76 -16.64 -18.11 10.40
CA HIS A 76 -17.80 -18.90 9.96
C HIS A 76 -19.09 -18.08 10.00
N ALA A 77 -19.98 -18.31 9.02
CA ALA A 77 -21.30 -17.66 8.98
C ALA A 77 -22.15 -17.96 10.23
N GLU A 78 -21.89 -19.10 10.90
CA GLU A 78 -22.57 -19.50 12.13
C GLU A 78 -22.26 -18.60 13.34
N ASP A 79 -21.15 -17.83 13.29
CA ASP A 79 -20.75 -16.87 14.32
C ASP A 79 -21.41 -15.48 14.16
N GLY A 80 -22.37 -15.34 13.23
CA GLY A 80 -23.02 -14.06 12.90
C GLY A 80 -22.11 -13.12 12.10
N PHE A 81 -21.07 -13.67 11.48
CA PHE A 81 -20.14 -12.98 10.61
C PHE A 81 -20.60 -13.08 9.15
N GLU A 82 -20.66 -11.96 8.42
CA GLU A 82 -21.01 -11.93 6.99
C GLU A 82 -19.77 -11.55 6.15
N PRO A 83 -19.27 -12.44 5.28
CA PRO A 83 -18.15 -12.13 4.39
C PRO A 83 -18.54 -11.07 3.36
N VAL A 84 -17.55 -10.29 2.89
CA VAL A 84 -17.78 -9.36 1.78
C VAL A 84 -17.84 -10.16 0.47
N ALA A 85 -18.95 -10.05 -0.25
CA ALA A 85 -19.13 -10.74 -1.51
C ALA A 85 -18.11 -10.30 -2.57
N ASP A 86 -17.52 -11.26 -3.27
CA ASP A 86 -16.65 -11.03 -4.42
C ASP A 86 -17.48 -10.87 -5.70
N ILE A 87 -18.21 -9.74 -5.76
CA ILE A 87 -19.06 -9.38 -6.89
C ILE A 87 -18.27 -8.65 -8.00
N PRO A 88 -18.71 -8.76 -9.27
CA PRO A 88 -18.12 -8.01 -10.36
C PRO A 88 -18.07 -6.50 -10.12
N PHE A 89 -16.95 -5.88 -10.47
CA PHE A 89 -16.75 -4.44 -10.46
C PHE A 89 -16.08 -3.97 -11.74
N THR A 90 -16.18 -2.67 -12.02
CA THR A 90 -15.65 -2.07 -13.25
C THR A 90 -14.36 -1.29 -12.99
N GLU A 91 -13.28 -1.68 -13.65
CA GLU A 91 -12.00 -0.96 -13.68
C GLU A 91 -11.86 -0.18 -15.00
N HIS A 92 -11.36 1.05 -14.95
CA HIS A 92 -10.98 1.81 -16.15
C HIS A 92 -9.56 1.43 -16.53
N PHE A 93 -9.29 1.17 -17.81
CA PHE A 93 -7.93 0.93 -18.29
C PHE A 93 -7.71 1.61 -19.63
N ARG A 94 -6.45 1.93 -19.93
CA ARG A 94 -6.07 2.40 -21.26
C ARG A 94 -6.07 1.24 -22.24
N ARG A 95 -6.87 1.36 -23.31
CA ARG A 95 -6.94 0.39 -24.40
C ARG A 95 -6.14 0.87 -25.60
N GLU A 96 -5.29 -0.01 -26.14
CA GLU A 96 -4.60 0.25 -27.40
C GLU A 96 -5.55 0.06 -28.59
N LEU A 97 -5.43 0.93 -29.59
CA LEU A 97 -6.26 0.93 -30.79
C LEU A 97 -5.46 0.46 -32.00
N ASN A 98 -6.06 -0.39 -32.84
CA ASN A 98 -5.49 -0.68 -34.15
C ASN A 98 -5.70 0.49 -35.14
N GLU A 99 -5.16 0.39 -36.36
CA GLU A 99 -5.24 1.45 -37.36
C GLU A 99 -6.68 1.80 -37.77
N GLU A 100 -7.55 0.80 -37.92
CA GLU A 100 -8.96 0.97 -38.29
C GLU A 100 -9.74 1.65 -37.16
N GLU A 101 -9.55 1.19 -35.92
CA GLU A 101 -10.15 1.79 -34.74
C GLU A 101 -9.67 3.23 -34.52
N THR A 102 -8.39 3.50 -34.78
CA THR A 102 -7.83 4.85 -34.70
C THR A 102 -8.47 5.78 -35.73
N ALA A 103 -8.71 5.30 -36.96
CA ALA A 103 -9.40 6.07 -37.98
C ALA A 103 -10.87 6.36 -37.61
N ALA A 104 -11.57 5.36 -37.06
CA ALA A 104 -12.94 5.51 -36.57
C ALA A 104 -13.03 6.51 -35.41
N ALA A 105 -12.14 6.38 -34.41
CA ALA A 105 -12.04 7.30 -33.28
C ALA A 105 -11.78 8.74 -33.75
N ARG A 106 -10.89 8.93 -34.74
CA ARG A 106 -10.61 10.25 -35.33
C ARG A 106 -11.85 10.88 -35.97
N SER A 107 -12.65 10.08 -36.68
CA SER A 107 -13.90 10.55 -37.26
C SER A 107 -14.87 11.00 -36.17
N LEU A 108 -15.04 10.19 -35.12
CA LEU A 108 -15.94 10.51 -34.01
C LEU A 108 -15.50 11.78 -33.26
N LEU A 109 -14.20 11.93 -32.96
CA LEU A 109 -13.63 13.13 -32.35
C LEU A 109 -13.88 14.37 -33.21
N THR A 110 -13.73 14.26 -34.53
CA THR A 110 -13.98 15.36 -35.47
C THR A 110 -15.45 15.80 -35.45
N ASP A 111 -16.38 14.85 -35.39
CA ASP A 111 -17.81 15.15 -35.33
C ASP A 111 -18.22 15.73 -33.97
N ARG A 112 -17.66 15.21 -32.87
CA ARG A 112 -17.88 15.74 -31.52
C ARG A 112 -17.36 17.15 -31.36
N LYS A 113 -16.17 17.47 -31.88
CA LYS A 113 -15.61 18.83 -31.87
C LYS A 113 -16.55 19.86 -32.52
N LYS A 114 -17.23 19.49 -33.61
CA LYS A 114 -18.24 20.35 -34.25
C LYS A 114 -19.47 20.51 -33.36
N GLN A 115 -19.96 19.42 -32.74
CA GLN A 115 -21.13 19.45 -31.87
C GLN A 115 -20.87 20.22 -30.56
N GLN A 116 -19.68 20.12 -29.97
CA GLN A 116 -19.32 20.82 -28.73
C GLN A 116 -19.22 22.35 -28.91
N SER A 117 -19.03 22.84 -30.14
CA SER A 117 -19.06 24.28 -30.43
C SER A 117 -20.46 24.89 -30.33
N GLN A 118 -21.51 24.06 -30.42
CA GLN A 118 -22.90 24.51 -30.33
C GLN A 118 -23.80 23.45 -29.68
N VAL A 119 -24.37 23.76 -28.51
CA VAL A 119 -25.23 22.84 -27.77
C VAL A 119 -26.64 23.40 -27.57
N GLN A 120 -27.62 22.51 -27.47
CA GLN A 120 -28.99 22.86 -27.12
C GLN A 120 -29.40 22.06 -25.87
N PRO A 121 -29.59 22.71 -24.71
CA PRO A 121 -30.08 22.03 -23.52
C PRO A 121 -31.45 21.40 -23.74
N LYS A 122 -31.63 20.18 -23.22
CA LYS A 122 -32.87 19.42 -23.40
C LYS A 122 -34.05 20.17 -22.75
N GLY A 123 -35.14 20.31 -23.51
CA GLY A 123 -36.31 21.08 -23.08
C GLY A 123 -36.17 22.60 -23.22
N GLY A 124 -35.00 23.10 -23.61
CA GLY A 124 -34.77 24.52 -23.93
C GLY A 124 -34.93 24.81 -25.41
N GLU A 125 -35.52 25.97 -25.74
CA GLU A 125 -35.56 26.47 -27.11
C GLU A 125 -34.24 27.14 -27.53
N ILE A 126 -33.37 27.49 -26.58
CA ILE A 126 -32.18 28.31 -26.84
C ILE A 126 -31.00 27.45 -27.30
N LEU A 127 -30.38 27.85 -28.42
CA LEU A 127 -29.08 27.37 -28.86
C LEU A 127 -27.97 28.16 -28.19
N TRP A 128 -26.93 27.46 -27.72
CA TRP A 128 -25.74 28.05 -27.12
C TRP A 128 -24.52 27.76 -27.97
N ARG A 129 -23.60 28.72 -28.06
CA ARG A 129 -22.31 28.60 -28.73
C ARG A 129 -21.23 29.21 -27.84
N ALA A 130 -20.04 28.63 -27.88
CA ALA A 130 -18.85 29.15 -27.23
C ALA A 130 -17.71 29.33 -28.23
N ASP A 131 -16.85 30.31 -27.94
CA ASP A 131 -15.50 30.40 -28.48
C ASP A 131 -14.59 31.14 -27.49
N GLU A 132 -13.32 31.33 -27.87
CA GLU A 132 -12.30 32.04 -27.07
C GLU A 132 -12.70 33.48 -26.70
N THR A 133 -13.72 34.04 -27.36
CA THR A 133 -14.17 35.42 -27.14
C THR A 133 -15.42 35.53 -26.28
N GLY A 134 -16.17 34.44 -26.04
CA GLY A 134 -17.33 34.48 -25.15
C GLY A 134 -18.35 33.37 -25.32
N LEU A 135 -19.40 33.49 -24.51
CA LEU A 135 -20.60 32.67 -24.57
C LEU A 135 -21.70 33.42 -25.34
N TYR A 136 -22.37 32.71 -26.23
CA TYR A 136 -23.41 33.26 -27.09
C TYR A 136 -24.68 32.40 -27.00
N SER A 137 -25.84 33.05 -27.14
CA SER A 137 -27.12 32.34 -27.24
C SER A 137 -28.01 32.92 -28.32
N LYS A 138 -28.89 32.09 -28.89
CA LYS A 138 -29.97 32.55 -29.78
C LYS A 138 -31.16 31.60 -29.76
N ASN A 139 -32.34 32.08 -30.16
CA ASN A 139 -33.42 31.15 -30.49
C ASN A 139 -33.12 30.46 -31.83
N PRO A 140 -33.68 29.27 -32.12
CA PRO A 140 -33.33 28.50 -33.29
C PRO A 140 -33.71 29.21 -34.60
N ASN A 141 -34.76 30.03 -34.53
CA ASN A 141 -35.27 30.83 -35.64
C ASN A 141 -34.54 32.17 -35.82
N ASP A 142 -33.69 32.56 -34.87
CA ASP A 142 -32.96 33.83 -34.93
C ASP A 142 -31.69 33.68 -35.79
N THR A 143 -31.38 34.72 -36.55
CA THR A 143 -30.17 34.80 -37.37
C THR A 143 -28.97 35.34 -36.60
N GLU A 144 -29.20 36.19 -35.59
CA GLU A 144 -28.15 36.85 -34.81
C GLU A 144 -27.90 36.14 -33.48
N TRP A 145 -26.63 36.09 -33.08
CA TRP A 145 -26.21 35.57 -31.79
C TRP A 145 -26.11 36.70 -30.77
N THR A 146 -26.70 36.51 -29.59
CA THR A 146 -26.54 37.45 -28.47
C THR A 146 -25.36 37.02 -27.61
N ARG A 147 -24.38 37.93 -27.43
CA ARG A 147 -23.23 37.71 -26.55
C ARG A 147 -23.63 37.94 -25.08
N HIS A 148 -23.19 37.07 -24.19
CA HIS A 148 -23.33 37.23 -22.75
C HIS A 148 -22.11 37.97 -22.19
N GLU A 149 -22.34 39.12 -21.56
CA GLU A 149 -21.29 40.00 -21.01
C GLU A 149 -21.24 40.00 -19.47
N LYS A 150 -22.02 39.11 -18.84
CA LYS A 150 -22.07 38.93 -17.39
C LYS A 150 -21.17 37.76 -17.00
N TYR A 151 -20.51 37.88 -15.85
CA TYR A 151 -19.51 36.93 -15.36
C TYR A 151 -19.65 36.69 -13.85
N GLY A 152 -19.10 35.58 -13.35
CA GLY A 152 -19.16 35.18 -11.95
C GLY A 152 -20.59 34.83 -11.50
N VAL A 153 -21.14 35.51 -10.51
CA VAL A 153 -22.48 35.16 -9.97
C VAL A 153 -23.59 35.17 -11.04
N GLU A 154 -23.44 35.96 -12.11
CA GLU A 154 -24.43 36.07 -13.18
C GLU A 154 -23.97 35.45 -14.52
N GLY A 155 -22.85 34.71 -14.55
CA GLY A 155 -22.27 34.15 -15.78
C GLY A 155 -21.05 33.27 -15.55
N PRO A 156 -20.37 32.77 -16.60
CA PRO A 156 -19.13 32.01 -16.40
C PRO A 156 -18.05 32.88 -15.70
N PRO A 157 -17.09 32.29 -14.97
CA PRO A 157 -16.03 33.03 -14.27
C PRO A 157 -14.99 33.62 -15.24
N SER A 158 -14.96 33.15 -16.49
CA SER A 158 -14.08 33.62 -17.56
C SER A 158 -14.89 33.96 -18.81
N ASN A 159 -14.38 34.91 -19.60
CA ASN A 159 -14.88 35.18 -20.95
C ASN A 159 -14.32 34.22 -22.00
N SER A 160 -13.25 33.49 -21.68
CA SER A 160 -12.74 32.41 -22.52
C SER A 160 -13.48 31.14 -22.17
N ILE A 161 -14.29 30.65 -23.11
CA ILE A 161 -15.07 29.42 -22.96
C ILE A 161 -14.45 28.35 -23.82
N THR A 162 -14.00 27.26 -23.19
CA THR A 162 -13.24 26.20 -23.85
C THR A 162 -14.13 25.07 -24.35
N ALA A 163 -15.24 24.80 -23.66
CA ALA A 163 -16.14 23.71 -24.00
C ALA A 163 -17.56 23.92 -23.50
N LEU A 164 -18.53 23.30 -24.19
CA LEU A 164 -19.93 23.24 -23.78
C LEU A 164 -20.44 21.81 -23.80
N ALA A 165 -21.28 21.46 -22.82
CA ALA A 165 -22.09 20.27 -22.82
C ALA A 165 -23.47 20.59 -22.23
N ALA A 166 -24.47 19.76 -22.50
CA ALA A 166 -25.79 19.92 -21.89
C ALA A 166 -26.35 18.58 -21.46
N ASP A 167 -26.89 18.53 -20.24
CA ASP A 167 -27.44 17.31 -19.69
C ASP A 167 -28.92 17.11 -20.01
N SER A 168 -29.43 15.93 -19.65
CA SER A 168 -30.81 15.52 -19.88
C SER A 168 -31.83 16.28 -19.03
N ARG A 169 -31.39 17.10 -18.05
CA ARG A 169 -32.22 17.92 -17.17
C ARG A 169 -32.33 19.36 -17.64
N GLY A 170 -31.57 19.71 -18.67
CA GLY A 170 -31.54 21.05 -19.26
C GLY A 170 -30.51 21.98 -18.65
N ALA A 171 -29.57 21.48 -17.82
CA ALA A 171 -28.46 22.30 -17.37
C ALA A 171 -27.41 22.42 -18.50
N LEU A 172 -26.81 23.61 -18.60
CA LEU A 172 -25.70 23.90 -19.51
C LEU A 172 -24.40 23.84 -18.71
N TRP A 173 -23.52 22.95 -19.12
CA TRP A 173 -22.17 22.79 -18.59
C TRP A 173 -21.20 23.60 -19.44
N VAL A 174 -20.38 24.41 -18.79
CA VAL A 174 -19.50 25.40 -19.42
C VAL A 174 -18.09 25.22 -18.86
N GLY A 175 -17.18 24.74 -19.70
CA GLY A 175 -15.75 24.62 -19.39
C GLY A 175 -15.06 25.96 -19.56
N THR A 176 -14.19 26.30 -18.60
CA THR A 176 -13.37 27.51 -18.64
C THR A 176 -11.95 27.21 -18.15
N PRO A 177 -10.98 28.10 -18.41
CA PRO A 177 -9.65 28.00 -17.80
C PRO A 177 -9.64 28.18 -16.27
N LEU A 178 -10.76 28.55 -15.64
CA LEU A 178 -10.88 28.82 -14.20
C LEU A 178 -11.85 27.83 -13.51
N GLY A 179 -12.06 26.66 -14.11
CA GLY A 179 -12.94 25.61 -13.60
C GLY A 179 -14.16 25.35 -14.48
N LEU A 180 -15.08 24.56 -13.93
CA LEU A 180 -16.32 24.15 -14.58
C LEU A 180 -17.47 25.02 -14.07
N SER A 181 -18.40 25.41 -14.94
CA SER A 181 -19.60 26.13 -14.56
C SER A 181 -20.85 25.42 -15.03
N ILE A 182 -21.93 25.56 -14.27
CA ILE A 182 -23.23 25.00 -14.53
C ILE A 182 -24.21 26.16 -14.55
N ARG A 183 -24.98 26.26 -15.62
CA ARG A 183 -26.16 27.11 -15.69
C ARG A 183 -27.40 26.24 -15.62
N GLU A 184 -28.11 26.34 -14.52
CA GLU A 184 -29.34 25.59 -14.29
C GLU A 184 -30.47 26.05 -15.24
N PRO A 185 -31.52 25.23 -15.46
CA PRO A 185 -32.69 25.64 -16.24
C PRO A 185 -33.35 26.92 -15.72
N SER A 186 -33.26 27.18 -14.41
CA SER A 186 -33.73 28.42 -13.76
C SER A 186 -32.97 29.66 -14.24
N GLY A 187 -31.77 29.49 -14.80
CA GLY A 187 -30.84 30.54 -15.19
C GLY A 187 -29.81 30.90 -14.12
N GLU A 188 -29.84 30.25 -12.96
CA GLU A 188 -28.84 30.39 -11.92
C GLU A 188 -27.52 29.73 -12.32
N TRP A 189 -26.41 30.32 -11.86
CA TRP A 189 -25.07 29.83 -12.11
C TRP A 189 -24.47 29.22 -10.84
N ARG A 190 -23.79 28.09 -11.03
CA ARG A 190 -22.90 27.47 -10.05
C ARG A 190 -21.54 27.25 -10.70
N HIS A 191 -20.47 27.45 -9.94
CA HIS A 191 -19.11 27.13 -10.37
C HIS A 191 -18.66 25.88 -9.63
N ILE A 192 -17.68 25.18 -10.16
CA ILE A 192 -17.02 24.04 -9.52
C ILE A 192 -15.52 24.23 -9.73
N GLN A 193 -14.80 24.29 -8.60
CA GLN A 193 -13.37 24.51 -8.49
C GLN A 193 -12.72 23.43 -7.60
N GLY A 194 -11.44 23.55 -7.28
CA GLY A 194 -10.70 22.57 -6.49
C GLY A 194 -11.34 22.24 -5.13
N ASP A 195 -11.87 23.24 -4.44
CA ASP A 195 -12.58 23.09 -3.16
C ASP A 195 -13.90 22.31 -3.26
N GLU A 196 -14.49 22.24 -4.46
CA GLU A 196 -15.65 21.39 -4.77
C GLU A 196 -15.25 20.01 -5.37
N GLY A 197 -13.96 19.72 -5.43
CA GLY A 197 -13.40 18.44 -5.80
C GLY A 197 -12.91 18.33 -7.25
N LEU A 198 -12.85 19.43 -8.01
CA LEU A 198 -12.32 19.42 -9.38
C LEU A 198 -10.77 19.36 -9.35
N PRO A 199 -10.13 18.25 -9.78
CA PRO A 199 -8.69 18.08 -9.60
C PRO A 199 -7.84 19.08 -10.37
N ILE A 200 -8.24 19.41 -11.60
CA ILE A 200 -7.55 20.35 -12.48
C ILE A 200 -8.58 21.35 -13.01
N GLU A 201 -8.35 22.64 -12.76
CA GLU A 201 -9.31 23.70 -13.06
C GLU A 201 -9.24 24.18 -14.52
N GLU A 202 -8.12 23.99 -15.22
CA GLU A 202 -7.98 24.37 -16.62
C GLU A 202 -8.71 23.37 -17.55
N VAL A 203 -10.03 23.50 -17.65
CA VAL A 203 -10.89 22.69 -18.50
C VAL A 203 -10.66 23.03 -19.98
N THR A 204 -10.49 22.01 -20.81
CA THR A 204 -10.23 22.14 -22.25
C THR A 204 -11.30 21.50 -23.13
N ALA A 205 -11.97 20.44 -22.64
CA ALA A 205 -12.99 19.72 -23.41
C ALA A 205 -14.09 19.18 -22.48
N LEU A 206 -15.30 19.02 -23.00
CA LEU A 206 -16.43 18.41 -22.29
C LEU A 206 -17.19 17.48 -23.24
N ASP A 207 -17.47 16.26 -22.80
CA ASP A 207 -18.48 15.42 -23.42
C ASP A 207 -19.33 14.75 -22.34
N ILE A 208 -20.60 14.49 -22.63
CA ILE A 208 -21.55 13.94 -21.66
C ILE A 208 -22.27 12.72 -22.23
N ASP A 209 -22.41 11.68 -21.42
CA ASP A 209 -23.09 10.46 -21.83
C ASP A 209 -24.60 10.48 -21.58
N TYR A 210 -25.30 9.44 -22.02
CA TYR A 210 -26.76 9.29 -21.88
C TYR A 210 -27.24 9.13 -20.42
N ARG A 211 -26.34 8.99 -19.45
CA ARG A 211 -26.61 8.91 -18.00
C ARG A 211 -26.26 10.21 -17.28
N ASP A 212 -25.99 11.29 -18.02
CA ASP A 212 -25.50 12.57 -17.51
C ASP A 212 -24.16 12.46 -16.74
N ARG A 213 -23.30 11.49 -17.10
CA ARG A 213 -21.92 11.44 -16.61
C ARG A 213 -21.04 12.25 -17.55
N LEU A 214 -20.22 13.11 -16.98
CA LEU A 214 -19.41 14.08 -17.72
C LEU A 214 -17.97 13.60 -17.79
N TRP A 215 -17.41 13.59 -18.99
CA TRP A 215 -15.97 13.52 -19.18
C TRP A 215 -15.43 14.92 -19.43
N ILE A 216 -14.49 15.32 -18.58
CA ILE A 216 -13.86 16.63 -18.57
C ILE A 216 -12.41 16.46 -19.01
N GLY A 217 -12.06 17.07 -20.13
CA GLY A 217 -10.69 17.19 -20.59
C GLY A 217 -10.03 18.38 -19.92
N THR A 218 -8.78 18.23 -19.53
CA THR A 218 -8.01 19.29 -18.89
C THR A 218 -6.62 19.41 -19.51
N THR A 219 -5.86 20.40 -19.06
CA THR A 219 -4.43 20.53 -19.39
C THR A 219 -3.57 19.38 -18.84
N HIS A 220 -4.10 18.60 -17.89
CA HIS A 220 -3.35 17.68 -17.05
C HIS A 220 -4.10 16.37 -16.76
N GLY A 221 -4.75 15.79 -17.76
CA GLY A 221 -5.46 14.53 -17.71
C GLY A 221 -6.95 14.69 -18.03
N ALA A 222 -7.70 13.63 -17.81
CA ALA A 222 -9.15 13.60 -17.93
C ALA A 222 -9.81 13.32 -16.58
N ILE A 223 -11.03 13.83 -16.39
CA ILE A 223 -11.81 13.59 -15.18
C ILE A 223 -13.17 13.03 -15.61
N HIS A 224 -13.55 11.90 -15.05
CA HIS A 224 -14.90 11.37 -15.16
C HIS A 224 -15.69 11.83 -13.92
N TYR A 225 -16.71 12.67 -14.15
CA TYR A 225 -17.55 13.24 -13.11
C TYR A 225 -18.95 12.64 -13.17
N ARG A 226 -19.45 12.17 -12.03
CA ARG A 226 -20.76 11.53 -11.87
C ARG A 226 -21.64 12.34 -10.90
N PRO A 227 -22.12 13.53 -11.31
CA PRO A 227 -22.76 14.51 -10.42
C PRO A 227 -24.00 13.99 -9.68
N TYR A 228 -24.60 12.92 -10.20
CA TYR A 228 -25.93 12.47 -9.82
C TYR A 228 -25.95 11.05 -9.26
N GLU A 229 -24.78 10.44 -9.15
CA GLU A 229 -24.59 9.17 -8.46
C GLU A 229 -24.22 9.45 -6.99
N SER A 230 -24.64 8.55 -6.09
CA SER A 230 -24.25 8.59 -4.69
C SER A 230 -22.82 8.07 -4.48
N GLY A 231 -22.12 8.57 -3.47
CA GLY A 231 -20.76 8.12 -3.12
C GLY A 231 -19.68 8.96 -3.81
N ARG A 232 -18.61 8.32 -4.30
CA ARG A 232 -17.51 9.01 -5.00
C ARG A 232 -18.00 9.49 -6.36
N GLN A 233 -17.86 10.79 -6.62
CA GLN A 233 -18.31 11.43 -7.85
C GLN A 233 -17.18 11.80 -8.81
N TRP A 234 -15.97 11.99 -8.29
CA TRP A 234 -14.79 12.45 -9.03
C TRP A 234 -13.80 11.29 -9.27
N PHE A 235 -13.38 11.13 -10.52
CA PHE A 235 -12.44 10.09 -10.95
C PHE A 235 -11.41 10.70 -11.90
N TYR A 236 -10.21 10.96 -11.40
CA TYR A 236 -9.10 11.53 -12.17
C TYR A 236 -8.32 10.46 -12.92
N ARG A 237 -7.99 10.72 -14.18
CA ARG A 237 -7.35 9.79 -15.13
C ARG A 237 -6.24 10.52 -15.86
N ALA A 238 -5.00 10.33 -15.39
CA ALA A 238 -3.81 10.98 -15.94
C ALA A 238 -2.63 10.01 -16.04
N GLY A 239 -1.61 10.42 -16.78
CA GLY A 239 -0.39 9.66 -17.00
C GLY A 239 -0.59 8.41 -17.87
N GLY A 240 0.52 7.72 -18.14
CA GLY A 240 0.59 6.57 -19.05
C GLY A 240 -0.41 5.44 -18.74
N ARG A 241 -0.83 5.32 -17.47
CA ARG A 241 -1.85 4.36 -17.01
C ARG A 241 -3.18 4.52 -17.75
N TYR A 242 -3.59 5.76 -18.04
CA TYR A 242 -4.90 6.07 -18.58
C TYR A 242 -4.84 6.78 -19.93
N LEU A 243 -3.84 7.64 -20.15
CA LEU A 243 -3.72 8.47 -21.33
C LEU A 243 -2.31 8.38 -21.92
N ASN A 244 -2.17 8.64 -23.23
CA ASN A 244 -0.86 8.73 -23.90
C ASN A 244 -0.24 10.14 -23.81
N GLY A 245 -1.02 11.12 -23.40
CA GLY A 245 -0.66 12.52 -23.18
C GLY A 245 -1.67 13.14 -22.23
N ASP A 246 -1.22 14.07 -21.39
CA ASP A 246 -2.04 14.65 -20.33
C ASP A 246 -2.85 15.86 -20.83
N ARG A 247 -2.44 16.52 -21.91
CA ARG A 247 -3.16 17.68 -22.43
C ARG A 247 -4.26 17.22 -23.38
N VAL A 248 -5.48 17.09 -22.84
CA VAL A 248 -6.67 16.71 -23.61
C VAL A 248 -7.18 17.89 -24.42
N GLU A 249 -7.44 17.70 -25.70
CA GLU A 249 -7.93 18.73 -26.64
C GLU A 249 -9.38 18.52 -27.03
N THR A 250 -9.79 17.26 -27.21
CA THR A 250 -11.14 16.88 -27.60
C THR A 250 -11.51 15.55 -26.94
N ILE A 251 -12.77 15.38 -26.57
CA ILE A 251 -13.32 14.12 -26.05
C ILE A 251 -14.45 13.64 -26.94
N ALA A 252 -14.52 12.32 -27.13
CA ALA A 252 -15.64 11.67 -27.77
C ALA A 252 -16.04 10.39 -27.02
N ILE A 253 -17.25 10.41 -26.45
CA ILE A 253 -17.87 9.26 -25.80
C ILE A 253 -18.61 8.44 -26.86
N ALA A 254 -18.36 7.12 -26.87
CA ALA A 254 -19.11 6.18 -27.69
C ALA A 254 -20.59 6.13 -27.26
N GLU A 255 -21.49 5.70 -28.15
CA GLU A 255 -22.94 5.71 -27.90
C GLU A 255 -23.36 4.98 -26.60
N GLY A 256 -22.64 3.91 -26.24
CA GLY A 256 -22.85 3.14 -25.00
C GLY A 256 -22.22 3.72 -23.74
N GLY A 257 -21.58 4.90 -23.81
CA GLY A 257 -20.88 5.56 -22.70
C GLY A 257 -19.41 5.14 -22.55
N MET A 258 -19.03 3.98 -23.11
CA MET A 258 -17.66 3.49 -23.24
C MET A 258 -17.50 2.78 -24.59
N PRO A 259 -16.31 2.72 -25.19
CA PRO A 259 -15.09 3.41 -24.76
C PRO A 259 -15.20 4.94 -24.92
N VAL A 260 -14.24 5.64 -24.34
CA VAL A 260 -14.11 7.09 -24.47
C VAL A 260 -12.78 7.40 -25.13
N TYR A 261 -12.84 8.21 -26.17
CA TYR A 261 -11.70 8.61 -26.96
C TYR A 261 -11.26 10.03 -26.60
N PHE A 262 -9.94 10.22 -26.53
CA PHE A 262 -9.31 11.48 -26.17
C PHE A 262 -8.34 11.86 -27.27
N GLU A 263 -8.52 13.03 -27.87
CA GLU A 263 -7.44 13.66 -28.64
C GLU A 263 -6.51 14.36 -27.64
N THR A 264 -5.26 13.94 -27.59
CA THR A 264 -4.20 14.50 -26.73
C THR A 264 -3.09 15.09 -27.57
N GLU A 265 -2.14 15.77 -26.94
CA GLU A 265 -0.90 16.23 -27.57
C GLU A 265 -0.04 15.09 -28.16
N ALA A 266 -0.23 13.86 -27.68
CA ALA A 266 0.51 12.67 -28.09
C ALA A 266 -0.25 11.77 -29.08
N GLY A 267 -1.47 12.14 -29.48
CA GLY A 267 -2.30 11.40 -30.43
C GLY A 267 -3.66 11.02 -29.85
N ILE A 268 -4.23 9.90 -30.30
CA ILE A 268 -5.53 9.44 -29.79
C ILE A 268 -5.31 8.42 -28.68
N SER A 269 -5.90 8.68 -27.51
CA SER A 269 -6.01 7.70 -26.42
C SER A 269 -7.43 7.17 -26.31
N CYS A 270 -7.57 5.99 -25.71
CA CYS A 270 -8.84 5.32 -25.47
C CYS A 270 -8.86 4.79 -24.04
N ILE A 271 -9.84 5.23 -23.25
CA ILE A 271 -10.16 4.59 -21.97
C ILE A 271 -11.34 3.67 -22.21
N ASP A 272 -11.19 2.43 -21.77
CA ASP A 272 -12.23 1.40 -21.80
C ASP A 272 -12.49 0.85 -20.39
N THR A 273 -13.45 -0.05 -20.26
CA THR A 273 -13.82 -0.70 -19.01
C THR A 273 -13.54 -2.18 -19.03
N LEU A 274 -13.00 -2.69 -17.93
CA LEU A 274 -12.90 -4.12 -17.63
C LEU A 274 -13.86 -4.43 -16.49
N GLU A 275 -14.86 -5.27 -16.74
CA GLU A 275 -15.71 -5.85 -15.70
C GLU A 275 -15.14 -7.19 -15.27
N HIS A 276 -14.89 -7.35 -13.97
CA HIS A 276 -14.28 -8.55 -13.41
C HIS A 276 -14.47 -8.65 -11.88
N THR A 277 -14.23 -9.83 -11.32
CA THR A 277 -14.19 -10.08 -9.87
C THR A 277 -12.78 -9.88 -9.31
N LEU A 278 -12.62 -9.91 -7.98
CA LEU A 278 -11.30 -9.95 -7.36
C LEU A 278 -10.59 -11.27 -7.68
N ALA A 279 -11.32 -12.39 -7.80
CA ALA A 279 -10.77 -13.66 -8.28
C ALA A 279 -10.15 -13.55 -9.68
N ASP A 280 -10.88 -12.98 -10.65
CA ASP A 280 -10.35 -12.75 -12.00
C ASP A 280 -9.10 -11.85 -12.00
N LYS A 281 -9.06 -10.88 -11.09
CA LYS A 281 -7.93 -9.97 -10.91
C LYS A 281 -6.73 -10.69 -10.30
N ALA A 282 -6.93 -11.57 -9.32
CA ALA A 282 -5.90 -12.41 -8.75
C ALA A 282 -5.25 -13.30 -9.81
N ASP A 283 -6.07 -13.97 -10.64
CA ASP A 283 -5.57 -14.81 -11.74
C ASP A 283 -4.73 -14.01 -12.73
N ARG A 284 -5.15 -12.78 -13.09
CA ARG A 284 -4.39 -11.91 -14.00
C ARG A 284 -3.05 -11.49 -13.41
N ILE A 285 -3.03 -11.12 -12.12
CA ILE A 285 -1.81 -10.71 -11.43
C ILE A 285 -0.85 -11.88 -11.29
N GLU A 286 -1.31 -13.06 -10.85
CA GLU A 286 -0.45 -14.25 -10.72
C GLU A 286 0.11 -14.69 -12.08
N ASN A 287 -0.70 -14.71 -13.14
CA ASN A 287 -0.23 -15.05 -14.48
C ASN A 287 0.86 -14.08 -14.97
N ARG A 288 0.73 -12.79 -14.64
CA ARG A 288 1.69 -11.76 -15.02
C ARG A 288 2.99 -11.86 -14.22
N LEU A 289 2.89 -12.10 -12.90
CA LEU A 289 4.01 -12.42 -12.02
C LEU A 289 4.81 -13.60 -12.55
N ASN A 290 4.14 -14.73 -12.82
CA ASN A 290 4.78 -15.95 -13.34
C ASN A 290 5.49 -15.72 -14.67
N ARG A 291 4.97 -14.83 -15.52
CA ARG A 291 5.54 -14.54 -16.83
C ARG A 291 6.76 -13.62 -16.77
N PHE A 292 6.76 -12.60 -15.90
CA PHE A 292 7.73 -11.50 -15.98
C PHE A 292 8.59 -11.29 -14.74
N HIS A 293 8.25 -11.91 -13.61
CA HIS A 293 8.85 -11.62 -12.30
C HIS A 293 9.62 -12.80 -11.68
N ARG A 294 9.66 -13.95 -12.36
CA ARG A 294 10.38 -15.15 -11.89
C ARG A 294 11.88 -15.04 -12.12
N ARG A 295 12.66 -15.03 -11.03
CA ARG A 295 14.12 -15.06 -11.06
C ARG A 295 14.65 -16.17 -10.15
N LEU A 296 15.04 -17.31 -10.72
CA LEU A 296 15.47 -18.50 -9.95
C LEU A 296 14.37 -19.00 -8.97
N GLY A 297 13.10 -18.84 -9.34
CA GLY A 297 11.94 -19.09 -8.47
C GLY A 297 11.61 -17.97 -7.48
N LEU A 298 12.55 -17.03 -7.24
CA LEU A 298 12.28 -15.80 -6.49
C LEU A 298 11.30 -14.91 -7.27
N VAL A 299 10.59 -14.07 -6.52
CA VAL A 299 9.72 -13.03 -7.07
C VAL A 299 10.48 -11.70 -7.02
N ALA A 300 10.69 -11.12 -8.19
CA ALA A 300 11.52 -9.95 -8.38
C ALA A 300 10.78 -8.85 -9.16
N GLN A 301 11.09 -7.58 -8.86
CA GLN A 301 10.71 -6.49 -9.76
C GLN A 301 11.31 -6.71 -11.15
N SER A 302 10.61 -6.24 -12.17
CA SER A 302 11.01 -6.42 -13.55
C SER A 302 11.02 -5.11 -14.33
N ILE A 303 11.83 -5.08 -15.39
CA ILE A 303 11.86 -4.03 -16.39
C ILE A 303 11.42 -4.64 -17.71
N LEU A 304 10.32 -4.15 -18.26
CA LEU A 304 9.74 -4.57 -19.53
C LEU A 304 10.54 -3.98 -20.70
N ASP A 305 10.67 -4.77 -21.77
CA ASP A 305 11.29 -4.32 -23.03
C ASP A 305 10.46 -3.24 -23.74
N ASP A 306 9.14 -3.39 -23.70
CA ASP A 306 8.17 -2.42 -24.15
C ASP A 306 7.03 -2.32 -23.12
N PRO A 307 6.71 -1.13 -22.61
CA PRO A 307 5.71 -0.98 -21.56
C PRO A 307 4.29 -1.26 -22.08
N TRP A 308 4.02 -1.20 -23.37
CA TRP A 308 2.70 -1.36 -23.97
C TRP A 308 2.43 -2.80 -24.43
N ASN A 309 3.40 -3.41 -25.08
CA ASN A 309 3.33 -4.78 -25.58
C ASN A 309 4.58 -5.59 -25.19
N PRO A 310 4.75 -5.90 -23.89
CA PRO A 310 5.95 -6.55 -23.39
C PRO A 310 6.10 -7.96 -23.97
N THR A 311 7.27 -8.24 -24.55
CA THR A 311 7.64 -9.57 -25.02
C THR A 311 8.68 -10.23 -24.11
N ILE A 312 9.55 -9.42 -23.49
CA ILE A 312 10.64 -9.86 -22.62
C ILE A 312 10.67 -8.94 -21.39
N ALA A 313 11.04 -9.49 -20.23
CA ALA A 313 11.30 -8.71 -19.02
C ALA A 313 12.68 -9.02 -18.47
N TYR A 314 13.33 -8.00 -17.90
CA TYR A 314 14.59 -8.10 -17.18
C TYR A 314 14.31 -8.01 -15.68
N THR A 315 14.47 -9.12 -14.97
CA THR A 315 14.29 -9.18 -13.52
C THR A 315 15.48 -8.54 -12.79
N LEU A 316 15.20 -7.78 -11.73
CA LEU A 316 16.21 -7.12 -10.91
C LEU A 316 16.53 -7.94 -9.65
N ASP A 317 17.76 -7.84 -9.16
CA ASP A 317 18.09 -8.24 -7.79
C ASP A 317 17.56 -7.20 -6.81
N SER A 318 17.29 -7.61 -5.57
CA SER A 318 16.88 -6.70 -4.50
C SER A 318 17.53 -7.12 -3.20
N PRO A 319 17.97 -6.19 -2.34
CA PRO A 319 18.35 -6.56 -0.97
C PRO A 319 17.18 -7.15 -0.18
N ASN A 320 15.97 -7.22 -0.76
CA ASN A 320 14.79 -7.78 -0.13
C ASN A 320 14.09 -8.89 -0.92
N ASP A 321 14.84 -9.64 -1.72
CA ASP A 321 14.26 -10.73 -2.51
C ASP A 321 13.58 -11.79 -1.64
N GLY A 322 14.12 -12.10 -0.45
CA GLY A 322 13.53 -13.07 0.47
C GLY A 322 12.21 -12.58 1.04
N LEU A 323 12.16 -11.33 1.52
CA LEU A 323 10.90 -10.72 1.98
C LEU A 323 9.83 -10.73 0.89
N TRP A 324 10.11 -10.23 -0.32
CA TRP A 324 9.08 -10.13 -1.36
C TRP A 324 8.68 -11.49 -1.93
N THR A 325 9.61 -12.45 -1.98
CA THR A 325 9.26 -13.84 -2.32
C THR A 325 8.36 -14.47 -1.26
N SER A 326 8.53 -14.13 0.02
CA SER A 326 7.69 -14.67 1.09
C SER A 326 6.22 -14.30 0.97
N TYR A 327 5.91 -13.13 0.40
CA TYR A 327 4.54 -12.68 0.16
C TYR A 327 3.87 -13.60 -0.84
N HIS A 328 4.58 -13.95 -1.92
CA HIS A 328 4.10 -14.89 -2.91
C HIS A 328 3.96 -16.31 -2.34
N VAL A 329 4.95 -16.82 -1.58
CA VAL A 329 4.83 -18.14 -0.92
C VAL A 329 3.57 -18.19 -0.05
N THR A 330 3.35 -17.14 0.74
CA THR A 330 2.21 -17.05 1.65
C THR A 330 0.89 -16.94 0.90
N ALA A 331 0.81 -16.02 -0.07
CA ALA A 331 -0.36 -15.85 -0.91
C ALA A 331 -0.77 -17.16 -1.57
N MET A 332 0.18 -17.89 -2.16
CA MET A 332 -0.12 -19.12 -2.88
C MET A 332 -0.35 -20.33 -1.97
N SER A 333 0.23 -20.35 -0.77
CA SER A 333 -0.11 -21.34 0.25
C SER A 333 -1.54 -21.15 0.75
N LEU A 334 -1.98 -19.90 0.95
CA LEU A 334 -3.36 -19.56 1.31
C LEU A 334 -4.33 -19.84 0.17
N ALA A 335 -3.94 -19.54 -1.08
CA ALA A 335 -4.71 -19.90 -2.26
C ALA A 335 -4.96 -21.41 -2.37
N TYR A 336 -3.92 -22.22 -2.13
CA TYR A 336 -4.06 -23.67 -2.05
C TYR A 336 -4.97 -24.09 -0.90
N GLY A 337 -4.81 -23.50 0.29
CA GLY A 337 -5.68 -23.75 1.43
C GLY A 337 -7.16 -23.42 1.16
N ALA A 338 -7.43 -22.34 0.40
CA ALA A 338 -8.78 -21.89 0.10
C ALA A 338 -9.45 -22.67 -1.03
N THR A 339 -8.68 -23.22 -1.98
CA THR A 339 -9.23 -23.78 -3.24
C THR A 339 -8.91 -25.24 -3.50
N GLY A 340 -7.88 -25.79 -2.85
CA GLY A 340 -7.35 -27.12 -3.10
C GLY A 340 -6.70 -27.32 -4.49
N LYS A 341 -6.48 -26.25 -5.27
CA LYS A 341 -5.95 -26.37 -6.64
C LYS A 341 -4.43 -26.59 -6.65
N GLU A 342 -3.99 -27.65 -7.32
CA GLU A 342 -2.57 -28.04 -7.39
C GLU A 342 -1.66 -26.98 -8.04
N GLU A 343 -2.19 -26.14 -8.94
CA GLU A 343 -1.43 -25.05 -9.56
C GLU A 343 -0.90 -24.04 -8.53
N HIS A 344 -1.71 -23.71 -7.52
CA HIS A 344 -1.30 -22.83 -6.42
C HIS A 344 -0.26 -23.50 -5.52
N ARG A 345 -0.42 -24.80 -5.25
CA ARG A 345 0.58 -25.58 -4.50
C ARG A 345 1.93 -25.60 -5.20
N GLN A 346 1.95 -25.82 -6.51
CA GLN A 346 3.17 -25.85 -7.31
C GLN A 346 3.83 -24.46 -7.39
N SER A 347 3.03 -23.40 -7.55
CA SER A 347 3.47 -22.00 -7.55
C SER A 347 4.10 -21.62 -6.20
N ALA A 348 3.48 -21.98 -5.08
CA ALA A 348 4.03 -21.78 -3.73
C ALA A 348 5.34 -22.56 -3.52
N LYS A 349 5.38 -23.83 -3.93
CA LYS A 349 6.54 -24.71 -3.80
C LYS A 349 7.76 -24.19 -4.55
N GLU A 350 7.58 -23.69 -5.77
CA GLU A 350 8.68 -23.10 -6.55
C GLU A 350 9.33 -21.92 -5.80
N SER A 351 8.52 -20.98 -5.29
CA SER A 351 9.04 -19.85 -4.50
C SER A 351 9.64 -20.27 -3.16
N MET A 352 9.05 -21.25 -2.48
CA MET A 352 9.59 -21.73 -1.20
C MET A 352 10.96 -22.37 -1.39
N HIS A 353 11.15 -23.13 -2.48
CA HIS A 353 12.44 -23.72 -2.82
C HIS A 353 13.49 -22.65 -3.19
N ALA A 354 13.07 -21.52 -3.77
CA ALA A 354 13.94 -20.37 -3.97
C ALA A 354 14.33 -19.68 -2.64
N MET A 355 13.44 -19.63 -1.64
CA MET A 355 13.81 -19.17 -0.30
C MET A 355 14.78 -20.13 0.40
N TYR A 356 14.62 -21.45 0.23
CA TYR A 356 15.63 -22.41 0.70
C TYR A 356 16.98 -22.22 0.02
N LEU A 357 16.98 -21.85 -1.28
CA LEU A 357 18.21 -21.51 -1.98
C LEU A 357 18.90 -20.31 -1.30
N LEU A 358 18.19 -19.21 -1.02
CA LEU A 358 18.75 -18.07 -0.28
C LEU A 358 19.36 -18.48 1.06
N GLN A 359 18.66 -19.34 1.82
CA GLN A 359 19.13 -19.81 3.12
C GLN A 359 20.41 -20.67 3.02
N ASN A 360 20.55 -21.45 1.95
CA ASN A 360 21.69 -22.34 1.76
C ASN A 360 22.90 -21.65 1.10
N SER A 361 22.70 -20.57 0.35
CA SER A 361 23.75 -19.95 -0.47
C SER A 361 24.92 -19.39 0.34
N THR A 362 24.71 -18.97 1.59
CA THR A 362 25.78 -18.37 2.41
C THR A 362 26.83 -19.39 2.84
N GLY A 363 26.48 -20.68 2.86
CA GLY A 363 27.31 -21.75 3.44
C GLY A 363 27.35 -21.76 4.98
N ILE A 364 26.66 -20.81 5.63
CA ILE A 364 26.58 -20.70 7.08
C ILE A 364 25.17 -21.14 7.50
N PRO A 365 25.02 -22.30 8.16
CA PRO A 365 23.71 -22.78 8.58
C PRO A 365 22.99 -21.75 9.47
N GLY A 366 21.84 -21.28 9.01
CA GLY A 366 21.00 -20.34 9.74
C GLY A 366 21.21 -18.86 9.39
N LEU A 367 22.13 -18.54 8.50
CA LEU A 367 22.29 -17.18 7.95
C LEU A 367 21.78 -17.16 6.51
N PRO A 368 20.57 -16.62 6.24
CA PRO A 368 20.07 -16.50 4.88
C PRO A 368 20.68 -15.32 4.14
N ALA A 369 20.90 -15.49 2.83
CA ALA A 369 21.31 -14.39 1.96
C ALA A 369 20.12 -13.44 1.71
N ARG A 370 20.40 -12.13 1.60
CA ARG A 370 19.39 -11.13 1.19
C ARG A 370 18.95 -11.27 -0.27
N SER A 371 19.92 -11.68 -1.09
CA SER A 371 19.79 -11.82 -2.54
C SER A 371 20.89 -12.74 -3.03
N ILE A 372 20.67 -13.33 -4.21
CA ILE A 372 21.66 -14.11 -4.94
C ILE A 372 21.62 -13.76 -6.41
N VAL A 373 22.77 -13.86 -7.07
CA VAL A 373 22.93 -13.75 -8.52
C VAL A 373 23.87 -14.82 -9.05
N PRO A 374 23.62 -15.42 -10.23
CA PRO A 374 24.52 -16.44 -10.78
C PRO A 374 25.92 -15.86 -11.05
N ALA A 375 26.98 -16.58 -10.70
CA ALA A 375 28.36 -16.13 -10.95
C ALA A 375 28.64 -15.88 -12.45
N ALA A 376 27.88 -16.54 -13.33
CA ALA A 376 27.94 -16.37 -14.78
C ALA A 376 27.58 -14.96 -15.27
N VAL A 377 26.82 -14.16 -14.50
CA VAL A 377 26.51 -12.76 -14.85
C VAL A 377 27.60 -11.77 -14.41
N GLY A 378 28.63 -12.27 -13.71
CA GLY A 378 29.70 -11.47 -13.12
C GLY A 378 29.32 -10.88 -11.75
N GLU A 379 30.32 -10.42 -11.01
CA GLU A 379 30.11 -9.78 -9.71
C GLU A 379 29.25 -8.50 -9.88
N PRO A 380 28.11 -8.37 -9.16
CA PRO A 380 27.27 -7.20 -9.30
C PRO A 380 27.97 -5.94 -8.82
N ARG A 381 28.05 -4.93 -9.70
CA ARG A 381 28.57 -3.61 -9.37
C ARG A 381 27.42 -2.70 -8.93
N ARG A 382 26.88 -2.90 -7.72
CA ARG A 382 26.09 -1.83 -7.09
C ARG A 382 27.07 -0.86 -6.44
N GLU A 383 27.18 0.35 -7.01
CA GLU A 383 27.80 1.47 -6.32
C GLU A 383 27.03 1.67 -5.02
N ALA A 384 27.70 1.32 -3.92
CA ALA A 384 27.04 1.32 -2.64
C ALA A 384 26.66 2.76 -2.28
N SER A 385 25.37 2.97 -2.05
CA SER A 385 24.82 4.24 -1.57
C SER A 385 25.59 4.67 -0.32
N GLN A 386 26.40 5.72 -0.46
CA GLN A 386 27.11 6.33 0.65
C GLN A 386 26.09 6.93 1.61
N LYS A 387 25.84 6.31 2.78
CA LYS A 387 25.52 7.00 4.06
C LYS A 387 25.14 6.12 5.25
N SER A 388 25.38 4.80 5.23
CA SER A 388 25.55 4.12 6.52
C SER A 388 26.92 4.53 7.09
N ARG A 389 26.94 5.40 8.11
CA ARG A 389 28.16 5.84 8.81
C ARG A 389 28.95 4.70 9.45
N ARG A 390 28.42 3.47 9.48
CA ARG A 390 29.10 2.24 9.90
C ARG A 390 29.64 1.38 8.75
N MET A 391 29.19 1.57 7.50
CA MET A 391 29.53 0.68 6.38
C MET A 391 30.58 1.29 5.46
N ASN A 392 31.81 0.79 5.53
CA ASN A 392 32.78 1.00 4.46
C ASN A 392 32.37 0.21 3.20
N ASN A 393 32.24 0.95 2.11
CA ASN A 393 31.69 0.62 0.80
C ASN A 393 32.47 -0.42 -0.06
N LYS A 394 32.90 -1.58 0.46
CA LYS A 394 33.73 -2.51 -0.37
C LYS A 394 33.31 -3.98 -0.47
N GLU A 395 32.47 -4.55 0.39
CA GLU A 395 32.29 -6.02 0.38
C GLU A 395 30.84 -6.47 0.67
N LYS A 396 29.87 -6.06 -0.16
CA LYS A 396 28.45 -6.48 -0.02
C LYS A 396 28.11 -7.81 -0.71
N TRP A 397 28.84 -8.18 -1.77
CA TRP A 397 28.64 -9.43 -2.49
C TRP A 397 29.76 -10.42 -2.16
N ARG A 398 29.39 -11.66 -1.88
CA ARG A 398 30.31 -12.75 -1.54
C ARG A 398 30.07 -13.94 -2.48
N PRO A 399 31.11 -14.62 -2.98
CA PRO A 399 30.89 -15.87 -3.68
C PRO A 399 30.34 -16.93 -2.71
N THR A 400 29.43 -17.77 -3.19
CA THR A 400 29.00 -18.97 -2.48
C THR A 400 30.16 -19.97 -2.36
N PRO A 401 30.15 -20.90 -1.39
CA PRO A 401 31.24 -21.86 -1.20
C PRO A 401 31.55 -22.74 -2.43
N ASP A 402 30.54 -23.02 -3.25
CA ASP A 402 30.66 -23.76 -4.52
C ASP A 402 31.03 -22.88 -5.72
N GLY A 403 31.00 -21.55 -5.56
CA GLY A 403 31.27 -20.58 -6.60
C GLY A 403 30.17 -20.43 -7.66
N GLU A 404 28.98 -21.00 -7.45
CA GLU A 404 27.88 -20.93 -8.43
C GLU A 404 27.15 -19.57 -8.42
N PHE A 405 27.12 -18.89 -7.26
CA PHE A 405 26.44 -17.61 -7.10
C PHE A 405 27.32 -16.58 -6.37
N TYR A 406 26.93 -15.31 -6.48
CA TYR A 406 27.23 -14.31 -5.46
C TYR A 406 25.99 -14.10 -4.58
N TRP A 407 26.20 -13.92 -3.28
CA TRP A 407 25.14 -13.63 -2.31
C TRP A 407 25.41 -12.31 -1.59
N TRP A 408 24.34 -11.61 -1.19
CA TRP A 408 24.41 -10.31 -0.54
C TRP A 408 24.39 -10.43 0.99
N THR A 409 25.40 -9.84 1.65
CA THR A 409 25.63 -9.83 3.12
C THR A 409 24.75 -8.86 3.92
N ASP A 410 24.98 -8.72 5.23
CA ASP A 410 24.28 -7.79 6.14
C ASP A 410 22.75 -7.97 6.10
N THR A 411 22.33 -9.22 6.31
CA THR A 411 20.93 -9.63 6.31
C THR A 411 20.13 -8.88 7.37
N SER A 412 19.09 -8.20 6.92
CA SER A 412 18.24 -7.36 7.74
C SER A 412 17.08 -8.16 8.34
N ASN A 413 16.45 -7.63 9.39
CA ASN A 413 15.38 -8.31 10.13
C ASN A 413 14.15 -8.61 9.26
N ASP A 414 13.87 -7.76 8.28
CA ASP A 414 12.78 -7.92 7.34
C ASP A 414 12.91 -9.16 6.45
N GLU A 415 14.13 -9.60 6.15
CA GLU A 415 14.33 -10.90 5.52
C GLU A 415 13.88 -12.03 6.44
N ILE A 416 14.20 -11.95 7.73
CA ILE A 416 13.87 -12.99 8.71
C ILE A 416 12.35 -13.03 8.95
N ASP A 417 11.70 -11.87 9.02
CA ASP A 417 10.24 -11.76 9.08
C ASP A 417 9.59 -12.46 7.90
N GLY A 418 10.04 -12.16 6.68
CA GLY A 418 9.55 -12.81 5.47
C GLY A 418 9.77 -14.33 5.51
N HIS A 419 10.95 -14.80 5.93
CA HIS A 419 11.21 -16.24 6.06
C HIS A 419 10.23 -16.90 7.03
N PHE A 420 9.98 -16.34 8.21
CA PHE A 420 9.05 -16.94 9.17
C PHE A 420 7.58 -16.87 8.73
N LEU A 421 7.18 -15.83 7.99
CA LEU A 421 5.87 -15.75 7.36
C LEU A 421 5.66 -16.88 6.33
N ALA A 422 6.64 -17.06 5.43
CA ALA A 422 6.62 -18.11 4.42
C ALA A 422 6.69 -19.51 5.04
N LEU A 423 7.59 -19.73 6.00
CA LEU A 423 7.74 -21.00 6.71
C LEU A 423 6.42 -21.40 7.38
N TYR A 424 5.77 -20.47 8.11
CA TYR A 424 4.48 -20.75 8.74
C TYR A 424 3.43 -21.18 7.71
N SER A 425 3.22 -20.35 6.68
CA SER A 425 2.12 -20.52 5.74
C SER A 425 2.32 -21.76 4.85
N TYR A 426 3.55 -21.97 4.39
CA TYR A 426 3.90 -23.15 3.60
C TYR A 426 3.79 -24.44 4.43
N TRP A 427 4.25 -24.42 5.69
CA TRP A 427 4.08 -25.56 6.59
C TRP A 427 2.61 -25.89 6.81
N ARG A 428 1.80 -24.89 7.15
CA ARG A 428 0.38 -25.05 7.50
C ARG A 428 -0.45 -25.62 6.35
N HIS A 429 -0.18 -25.23 5.11
CA HIS A 429 -1.05 -25.63 3.99
C HIS A 429 -0.45 -26.71 3.10
N ILE A 430 0.88 -26.84 3.04
CA ILE A 430 1.55 -27.70 2.07
C ILE A 430 2.48 -28.69 2.75
N ALA A 431 3.51 -28.22 3.45
CA ALA A 431 4.61 -29.08 3.88
C ALA A 431 4.18 -30.12 4.92
N GLN A 432 3.25 -29.81 5.84
CA GLN A 432 2.82 -30.80 6.85
C GLN A 432 2.11 -32.02 6.26
N HIS A 433 1.65 -31.93 5.01
CA HIS A 433 0.98 -33.00 4.28
C HIS A 433 1.87 -33.71 3.25
N ASP A 434 3.14 -33.29 3.12
CA ASP A 434 4.13 -33.85 2.21
C ASP A 434 5.40 -34.23 3.00
N PRO A 435 5.72 -35.53 3.17
CA PRO A 435 6.85 -35.95 4.00
C PRO A 435 8.22 -35.39 3.59
N GLU A 436 8.45 -35.17 2.29
CA GLU A 436 9.73 -34.64 1.80
C GLU A 436 9.85 -33.14 2.12
N GLU A 437 8.76 -32.39 1.87
CA GLU A 437 8.70 -30.97 2.20
C GLU A 437 8.73 -30.75 3.72
N LEU A 438 8.08 -31.60 4.51
CA LEU A 438 8.08 -31.54 5.97
C LEU A 438 9.49 -31.68 6.55
N GLU A 439 10.30 -32.59 6.00
CA GLU A 439 11.68 -32.77 6.45
C GLU A 439 12.53 -31.55 6.08
N LEU A 440 12.37 -31.04 4.86
CA LEU A 440 13.11 -29.86 4.39
C LEU A 440 12.78 -28.62 5.23
N ILE A 441 11.50 -28.32 5.46
CA ILE A 441 11.10 -27.14 6.21
C ILE A 441 11.54 -27.21 7.68
N ARG A 442 11.49 -28.41 8.29
CA ARG A 442 11.99 -28.61 9.67
C ARG A 442 13.48 -28.35 9.76
N LYS A 443 14.25 -28.86 8.81
CA LYS A 443 15.69 -28.62 8.74
C LYS A 443 16.00 -27.14 8.64
N GLN A 444 15.34 -26.43 7.73
CA GLN A 444 15.59 -25.01 7.48
C GLN A 444 15.15 -24.14 8.66
N THR A 445 13.99 -24.43 9.25
CA THR A 445 13.50 -23.74 10.45
C THR A 445 14.46 -23.91 11.63
N ARG A 446 14.93 -25.14 11.89
CA ARG A 446 15.90 -25.41 12.96
C ARG A 446 17.20 -24.65 12.75
N ALA A 447 17.77 -24.71 11.54
CA ALA A 447 19.01 -24.03 11.23
C ALA A 447 18.93 -22.53 11.51
N LEU A 448 17.86 -21.87 11.07
CA LEU A 448 17.66 -20.43 11.27
C LEU A 448 17.41 -20.06 12.74
N MET A 449 16.44 -20.70 13.40
CA MET A 449 16.07 -20.32 14.76
C MET A 449 17.16 -20.70 15.78
N ASP A 450 17.83 -21.83 15.59
CA ASP A 450 18.94 -22.24 16.46
C ASP A 450 20.10 -21.26 16.35
N TYR A 451 20.42 -20.80 15.13
CA TYR A 451 21.44 -19.78 14.93
C TYR A 451 21.13 -18.49 15.69
N ILE A 452 19.87 -18.01 15.65
CA ILE A 452 19.46 -16.83 16.40
C ILE A 452 19.58 -17.06 17.91
N ILE A 453 19.12 -18.20 18.42
CA ILE A 453 19.18 -18.53 19.86
C ILE A 453 20.62 -18.65 20.35
N ASP A 454 21.47 -19.38 19.62
CA ASP A 454 22.85 -19.67 19.98
C ASP A 454 23.71 -18.40 20.05
N HIS A 455 23.31 -17.34 19.34
CA HIS A 455 23.96 -16.03 19.34
C HIS A 455 23.21 -14.97 20.17
N ASP A 456 22.56 -15.39 21.26
CA ASP A 456 21.85 -14.49 22.18
C ASP A 456 20.82 -13.64 21.44
N TYR A 457 19.93 -14.31 20.70
CA TYR A 457 18.85 -13.70 19.92
C TYR A 457 19.34 -12.60 18.95
N ARG A 458 20.51 -12.79 18.35
CA ARG A 458 21.05 -11.93 17.29
C ARG A 458 21.29 -12.74 16.02
N LEU A 459 21.20 -12.06 14.88
CA LEU A 459 21.70 -12.56 13.60
C LEU A 459 23.11 -12.00 13.40
N LEU A 460 24.11 -12.88 13.46
CA LEU A 460 25.49 -12.52 13.09
C LEU A 460 25.71 -12.76 11.60
N ASP A 461 26.47 -11.87 10.95
CA ASP A 461 26.86 -11.98 9.54
C ASP A 461 28.07 -12.92 9.36
N TRP A 462 28.53 -13.07 8.11
CA TRP A 462 29.65 -13.95 7.73
C TRP A 462 30.97 -13.68 8.45
N ASP A 463 31.18 -12.46 8.96
CA ASP A 463 32.38 -12.06 9.71
C ASP A 463 32.24 -12.27 11.23
N GLY A 464 31.08 -12.73 11.69
CA GLY A 464 30.76 -12.92 13.10
C GLY A 464 30.33 -11.66 13.83
N GLU A 465 30.20 -10.52 13.13
CA GLU A 465 29.62 -9.31 13.70
C GLU A 465 28.09 -9.30 13.55
N PRO A 466 27.34 -8.67 14.47
CA PRO A 466 25.89 -8.54 14.32
C PRO A 466 25.51 -7.81 13.02
N THR A 467 24.47 -8.31 12.33
CA THR A 467 23.89 -7.55 11.22
C THR A 467 23.26 -6.26 11.73
N THR A 468 23.06 -5.31 10.82
CA THR A 468 22.57 -3.96 11.19
C THR A 468 21.24 -3.98 11.96
N TRP A 469 20.31 -4.85 11.57
CA TRP A 469 18.95 -4.88 12.10
C TRP A 469 18.56 -6.18 12.82
N GLY A 470 19.41 -7.22 12.76
CA GLY A 470 19.10 -8.53 13.32
C GLY A 470 19.40 -8.65 14.82
N HIS A 471 18.72 -7.86 15.66
CA HIS A 471 18.91 -7.87 17.10
C HIS A 471 17.58 -7.96 17.85
N TRP A 472 17.43 -9.01 18.68
CA TRP A 472 16.18 -9.27 19.41
C TRP A 472 16.40 -9.69 20.87
N ASN A 473 17.57 -9.50 21.46
CA ASN A 473 17.77 -9.89 22.86
C ASN A 473 17.18 -8.88 23.85
N PRO A 474 16.87 -9.34 25.08
CA PRO A 474 16.34 -8.47 26.12
C PRO A 474 17.25 -7.30 26.50
N GLN A 475 18.57 -7.44 26.41
CA GLN A 475 19.49 -6.38 26.81
C GLN A 475 19.40 -5.18 25.87
N GLU A 476 19.35 -5.40 24.56
CA GLU A 476 19.16 -4.34 23.57
C GLU A 476 17.71 -3.83 23.61
N LEU A 477 16.71 -4.70 23.51
CA LEU A 477 15.31 -4.23 23.39
C LEU A 477 14.76 -3.56 24.66
N ASN A 478 15.15 -3.98 25.86
CA ASN A 478 14.55 -3.48 27.11
C ASN A 478 15.46 -2.56 27.93
N HIS A 479 16.77 -2.60 27.69
CA HIS A 479 17.75 -1.93 28.54
C HIS A 479 18.67 -0.96 27.79
N ASP A 480 18.53 -0.86 26.47
CA ASP A 480 19.19 0.14 25.65
C ASP A 480 18.19 1.21 25.17
N PRO A 481 18.32 2.48 25.59
CA PRO A 481 17.46 3.55 25.12
C PRO A 481 17.57 3.80 23.60
N GLU A 482 18.64 3.36 22.93
CA GLU A 482 18.76 3.48 21.47
C GLU A 482 17.74 2.61 20.71
N HIS A 483 17.24 1.54 21.34
CA HIS A 483 16.29 0.59 20.74
C HIS A 483 14.85 0.79 21.25
N TYR A 484 14.55 1.96 21.84
CA TYR A 484 13.24 2.22 22.41
C TYR A 484 12.14 2.11 21.35
N LEU A 485 12.32 2.62 20.13
CA LEU A 485 11.26 2.59 19.11
C LEU A 485 10.99 1.17 18.61
N GLU A 486 12.03 0.35 18.58
CA GLU A 486 12.08 -0.97 17.98
C GLU A 486 11.62 -2.07 18.94
N ASN A 487 11.59 -1.83 20.26
CA ASN A 487 11.38 -2.91 21.22
C ASN A 487 10.03 -3.65 21.10
N GLY A 488 8.97 -2.97 20.67
CA GLY A 488 7.66 -3.55 20.42
C GLY A 488 7.70 -4.50 19.24
N LEU A 489 8.16 -3.98 18.09
CA LEU A 489 8.34 -4.73 16.85
C LEU A 489 9.33 -5.90 17.04
N GLY A 490 10.51 -5.66 17.60
CA GLY A 490 11.50 -6.71 17.84
C GLY A 490 10.99 -7.83 18.76
N SER A 491 10.23 -7.47 19.81
CA SER A 491 9.60 -8.48 20.67
C SER A 491 8.55 -9.30 19.90
N LEU A 492 7.76 -8.63 19.06
CA LEU A 492 6.75 -9.28 18.22
C LEU A 492 7.38 -10.25 17.23
N GLN A 493 8.44 -9.83 16.54
CA GLN A 493 9.20 -10.65 15.60
C GLN A 493 9.72 -11.92 16.29
N LEU A 494 10.48 -11.78 17.38
CA LEU A 494 11.08 -12.95 18.04
C LEU A 494 10.04 -13.92 18.62
N LEU A 495 8.95 -13.41 19.20
CA LEU A 495 7.84 -14.25 19.68
C LEU A 495 7.18 -15.01 18.52
N SER A 496 6.99 -14.37 17.37
CA SER A 496 6.46 -14.99 16.16
C SER A 496 7.40 -16.09 15.62
N PHE A 497 8.70 -15.83 15.59
CA PHE A 497 9.72 -16.79 15.12
C PHE A 497 9.75 -18.05 15.99
N LEU A 498 9.76 -17.87 17.31
CA LEU A 498 9.79 -18.98 18.26
C LEU A 498 8.52 -19.82 18.19
N LYS A 499 7.35 -19.19 18.05
CA LYS A 499 6.07 -19.92 17.90
C LYS A 499 6.02 -20.70 16.59
N THR A 500 6.42 -20.07 15.49
CA THR A 500 6.51 -20.73 14.19
C THR A 500 7.48 -21.92 14.25
N SER A 501 8.64 -21.73 14.88
CA SER A 501 9.63 -22.79 15.06
C SER A 501 9.09 -23.96 15.89
N TYR A 502 8.39 -23.68 16.98
CA TYR A 502 7.75 -24.71 17.79
C TYR A 502 6.70 -25.50 16.98
N ALA A 503 5.83 -24.80 16.25
CA ALA A 503 4.78 -25.42 15.45
C ALA A 503 5.33 -26.37 14.37
N ILE A 504 6.35 -25.94 13.63
CA ILE A 504 6.95 -26.72 12.53
C ILE A 504 7.72 -27.94 13.05
N THR A 505 8.51 -27.74 14.11
CA THR A 505 9.53 -28.70 14.53
C THR A 505 9.08 -29.62 15.67
N GLY A 506 8.09 -29.19 16.47
CA GLY A 506 7.67 -29.83 17.72
C GLY A 506 8.70 -29.75 18.86
N ASP A 507 9.81 -29.03 18.69
CA ASP A 507 10.89 -28.96 19.68
C ASP A 507 10.54 -28.02 20.83
N GLN A 508 10.46 -28.57 22.04
CA GLN A 508 10.04 -27.86 23.25
C GLN A 508 10.95 -26.69 23.60
N LYS A 509 12.23 -26.70 23.19
CA LYS A 509 13.15 -25.59 23.48
C LYS A 509 12.61 -24.25 22.98
N TYR A 510 11.98 -24.21 21.80
CA TYR A 510 11.45 -22.95 21.26
C TYR A 510 10.31 -22.40 22.11
N GLN A 511 9.44 -23.29 22.63
CA GLN A 511 8.36 -22.91 23.53
C GLN A 511 8.89 -22.50 24.93
N GLU A 512 10.00 -23.07 25.38
CA GLU A 512 10.70 -22.65 26.61
C GLU A 512 11.31 -21.25 26.45
N HIS A 513 12.00 -20.97 25.34
CA HIS A 513 12.50 -19.63 25.02
C HIS A 513 11.37 -18.60 24.90
N TYR A 514 10.26 -18.95 24.23
CA TYR A 514 9.07 -18.11 24.13
C TYR A 514 8.53 -17.71 25.52
N ARG A 515 8.37 -18.70 26.41
CA ARG A 515 7.90 -18.47 27.79
C ARG A 515 8.88 -17.63 28.58
N LYS A 516 10.18 -17.92 28.48
CA LYS A 516 11.24 -17.15 29.13
C LYS A 516 11.16 -15.66 28.77
N LEU A 517 11.02 -15.34 27.48
CA LEU A 517 10.97 -13.95 27.02
C LEU A 517 9.72 -13.20 27.51
N ILE A 518 8.58 -13.89 27.61
CA ILE A 518 7.35 -13.31 28.17
C ILE A 518 7.49 -13.10 29.69
N VAL A 519 7.87 -14.15 30.42
CA VAL A 519 7.84 -14.16 31.89
C VAL A 519 8.99 -13.36 32.50
N ASP A 520 10.20 -13.58 32.01
CA ASP A 520 11.41 -13.03 32.63
C ASP A 520 11.79 -11.67 32.03
N HIS A 521 11.37 -11.39 30.80
CA HIS A 521 11.78 -10.22 30.04
C HIS A 521 10.62 -9.32 29.58
N GLY A 522 9.37 -9.65 29.92
CA GLY A 522 8.22 -8.76 29.68
C GLY A 522 7.90 -8.52 28.20
N TYR A 523 8.21 -9.47 27.31
CA TYR A 523 7.99 -9.25 25.87
C TYR A 523 6.51 -9.05 25.54
N LEU A 524 5.61 -9.69 26.28
CA LEU A 524 4.18 -9.46 26.10
C LEU A 524 3.76 -8.01 26.44
N ASP A 525 4.43 -7.37 27.40
CA ASP A 525 4.19 -5.96 27.73
C ASP A 525 4.69 -5.04 26.60
N ASN A 526 5.82 -5.38 25.96
CA ASN A 526 6.32 -4.65 24.79
C ASN A 526 5.29 -4.67 23.65
N LEU A 527 4.65 -5.82 23.38
CA LEU A 527 3.63 -5.96 22.33
C LEU A 527 2.43 -5.04 22.57
N LEU A 528 2.02 -4.79 23.83
CA LEU A 528 0.89 -3.88 24.12
C LEU A 528 1.15 -2.44 23.65
N LEU A 529 2.41 -2.06 23.46
CA LEU A 529 2.83 -0.73 22.98
C LEU A 529 3.23 -0.73 21.51
N GLU A 530 3.22 -1.89 20.84
CA GLU A 530 3.42 -1.99 19.40
C GLU A 530 2.16 -1.51 18.67
N LYS A 531 2.19 -0.48 17.81
CA LYS A 531 3.31 0.36 17.36
C LYS A 531 3.54 1.61 18.22
N LYS A 532 4.80 2.01 18.43
CA LYS A 532 5.12 3.31 19.05
C LYS A 532 4.90 4.46 18.06
N VAL A 533 4.26 5.53 18.52
CA VAL A 533 3.90 6.72 17.70
C VAL A 533 4.63 7.98 18.14
N PHE A 534 5.54 7.88 19.11
CA PHE A 534 6.32 9.01 19.61
C PHE A 534 7.76 8.57 19.94
N PRO A 535 8.78 9.34 19.51
CA PRO A 535 8.72 10.48 18.59
C PRO A 535 8.12 10.11 17.22
N ASP A 536 7.47 11.07 16.55
CA ASP A 536 6.74 10.80 15.30
C ASP A 536 7.72 10.53 14.15
N GLU A 537 7.87 9.24 13.82
CA GLU A 537 8.68 8.80 12.68
C GLU A 537 7.87 8.20 11.53
N GLN A 538 6.52 8.10 11.65
CA GLN A 538 5.61 7.38 10.72
C GLN A 538 6.33 6.41 9.76
N ASN A 539 6.89 5.33 10.32
CA ASN A 539 7.64 4.35 9.54
C ASN A 539 6.68 3.27 9.00
N HIS A 540 6.33 3.38 7.72
CA HIS A 540 5.46 2.42 7.02
C HIS A 540 6.10 1.05 6.81
N SER A 541 7.43 0.95 6.77
CA SER A 541 8.10 -0.36 6.78
C SER A 541 7.83 -1.10 8.08
N ASP A 542 7.86 -0.43 9.22
CA ASP A 542 7.58 -1.08 10.51
C ASP A 542 6.12 -1.53 10.64
N ASP A 543 5.17 -0.84 9.97
CA ASP A 543 3.78 -1.31 9.87
C ASP A 543 3.73 -2.64 9.11
N GLN A 544 4.42 -2.69 7.97
CA GLN A 544 4.53 -3.87 7.14
C GLN A 544 5.20 -5.04 7.88
N LEU A 545 6.36 -4.83 8.50
CA LEU A 545 7.07 -5.84 9.30
C LEU A 545 6.25 -6.32 10.48
N GLY A 546 5.59 -5.39 11.19
CA GLY A 546 4.70 -5.72 12.28
C GLY A 546 3.64 -6.72 11.85
N TYR A 547 2.99 -6.51 10.71
CA TYR A 547 1.94 -7.41 10.23
C TYR A 547 2.43 -8.73 9.65
N VAL A 548 3.63 -8.75 9.05
CA VAL A 548 4.31 -9.99 8.67
C VAL A 548 4.56 -10.87 9.90
N ALA A 549 4.94 -10.27 11.05
CA ALA A 549 5.14 -10.99 12.30
C ALA A 549 3.83 -11.28 13.08
N TRP A 550 2.85 -10.37 13.05
CA TRP A 550 1.54 -10.56 13.70
C TRP A 550 0.85 -11.80 13.15
N TYR A 551 0.82 -11.97 11.83
CA TYR A 551 -0.01 -12.99 11.22
C TYR A 551 0.31 -14.41 11.75
N PRO A 552 1.54 -14.95 11.66
CA PRO A 552 1.86 -16.27 12.23
C PRO A 552 1.60 -16.36 13.74
N LEU A 553 1.93 -15.32 14.51
CA LEU A 553 1.73 -15.33 15.96
C LEU A 553 0.25 -15.43 16.34
N LEU A 554 -0.61 -14.66 15.67
CA LEU A 554 -2.07 -14.72 15.85
C LEU A 554 -2.63 -16.10 15.46
N GLN A 555 -2.03 -16.75 14.46
CA GLN A 555 -2.40 -18.10 14.04
C GLN A 555 -1.74 -19.22 14.86
N LEU A 556 -0.92 -18.95 15.86
CA LEU A 556 -0.21 -20.01 16.60
C LEU A 556 -0.34 -19.88 18.12
N GLU A 557 -0.84 -18.76 18.64
CA GLU A 557 -1.07 -18.59 20.08
C GLU A 557 -2.51 -18.98 20.47
N TRP A 558 -2.59 -19.95 21.38
CA TRP A 558 -3.83 -20.57 21.84
C TRP A 558 -4.09 -20.36 23.33
N ASP A 559 -3.11 -19.86 24.09
CA ASP A 559 -3.32 -19.51 25.48
C ASP A 559 -4.35 -18.35 25.59
N PRO A 560 -5.47 -18.52 26.30
CA PRO A 560 -6.52 -17.53 26.35
C PRO A 560 -6.10 -16.17 26.94
N GLU A 561 -5.15 -16.16 27.87
CA GLU A 561 -4.69 -14.93 28.53
C GLU A 561 -3.74 -14.17 27.59
N ILE A 562 -2.76 -14.86 27.00
CA ILE A 562 -1.85 -14.27 26.01
C ILE A 562 -2.65 -13.78 24.81
N ARG A 563 -3.56 -14.59 24.26
CA ARG A 563 -4.39 -14.22 23.11
C ARG A 563 -5.27 -13.00 23.40
N THR A 564 -5.73 -12.82 24.65
CA THR A 564 -6.43 -11.61 25.06
C THR A 564 -5.53 -10.37 25.01
N ALA A 565 -4.27 -10.49 25.40
CA ALA A 565 -3.28 -9.41 25.26
C ALA A 565 -2.94 -9.13 23.80
N LEU A 566 -2.70 -10.16 22.98
CA LEU A 566 -2.44 -10.01 21.54
C LEU A 566 -3.59 -9.30 20.83
N ARG A 567 -4.84 -9.66 21.11
CA ARG A 567 -6.01 -8.96 20.57
C ARG A 567 -6.01 -7.47 20.92
N LYS A 568 -5.66 -7.09 22.15
CA LYS A 568 -5.57 -5.67 22.55
C LYS A 568 -4.43 -4.95 21.81
N ALA A 569 -3.28 -5.60 21.69
CA ALA A 569 -2.11 -5.06 21.01
C ALA A 569 -2.39 -4.81 19.51
N VAL A 570 -2.85 -5.83 18.78
CA VAL A 570 -3.11 -5.69 17.34
C VAL A 570 -4.25 -4.70 17.07
N ARG A 571 -5.30 -4.62 17.91
CA ARG A 571 -6.33 -3.57 17.81
C ARG A 571 -5.73 -2.17 17.86
N ARG A 572 -4.75 -1.95 18.75
CA ARG A 572 -4.06 -0.67 18.89
C ARG A 572 -3.20 -0.39 17.65
N HIS A 573 -2.41 -1.36 17.20
CA HIS A 573 -1.60 -1.23 15.98
C HIS A 573 -2.50 -0.93 14.77
N TYR A 574 -3.54 -1.73 14.53
CA TYR A 574 -4.52 -1.51 13.46
C TYR A 574 -5.14 -0.11 13.54
N LYS A 575 -5.53 0.35 14.73
CA LYS A 575 -6.17 1.68 14.87
C LYS A 575 -5.27 2.82 14.39
N ILE A 576 -3.96 2.70 14.57
CA ILE A 576 -2.97 3.69 14.12
C ILE A 576 -2.92 3.73 12.59
N ILE A 577 -2.89 2.57 11.94
CA ILE A 577 -2.70 2.46 10.48
C ILE A 577 -4.02 2.40 9.69
N GLN A 578 -5.17 2.27 10.37
CA GLN A 578 -6.50 2.19 9.77
C GLN A 578 -6.76 3.29 8.73
N PRO A 579 -6.33 4.56 8.90
CA PRO A 579 -6.55 5.60 7.89
C PRO A 579 -5.92 5.31 6.52
N ALA A 580 -4.87 4.47 6.45
CA ALA A 580 -4.21 4.06 5.20
C ALA A 580 -4.99 2.99 4.40
N ARG A 581 -6.05 2.41 5.01
CA ARG A 581 -6.98 1.45 4.37
C ARG A 581 -6.33 0.20 3.76
N GLY A 582 -5.19 -0.23 4.29
CA GLY A 582 -4.48 -1.40 3.79
C GLY A 582 -5.25 -2.71 3.99
N SER A 583 -5.62 -3.38 2.91
CA SER A 583 -6.39 -4.63 2.96
C SER A 583 -5.65 -5.77 3.67
N PHE A 584 -4.35 -5.95 3.44
CA PHE A 584 -3.52 -6.93 4.15
C PHE A 584 -3.61 -6.76 5.67
N PHE A 585 -3.45 -5.53 6.17
CA PHE A 585 -3.51 -5.22 7.60
C PHE A 585 -4.89 -5.45 8.20
N CYS A 586 -5.94 -5.13 7.44
CA CYS A 586 -7.32 -5.36 7.82
C CYS A 586 -7.60 -6.86 7.97
N PHE A 587 -7.30 -7.66 6.94
CA PHE A 587 -7.59 -9.10 6.94
C PHE A 587 -6.75 -9.86 7.97
N ALA A 588 -5.48 -9.50 8.16
CA ALA A 588 -4.67 -10.09 9.23
C ALA A 588 -5.26 -9.81 10.63
N SER A 589 -5.73 -8.59 10.88
CA SER A 589 -6.42 -8.23 12.13
C SER A 589 -7.77 -8.93 12.29
N ALA A 590 -8.48 -9.18 11.18
CA ALA A 590 -9.77 -9.86 11.18
C ALA A 590 -9.68 -11.29 11.73
N THR A 591 -8.53 -11.97 11.60
CA THR A 591 -8.32 -13.35 12.08
C THR A 591 -8.46 -13.53 13.60
N ILE A 592 -8.34 -12.44 14.38
CA ILE A 592 -8.51 -12.49 15.84
C ILE A 592 -9.72 -11.70 16.32
N ASP A 593 -10.18 -10.71 15.55
CA ASP A 593 -11.25 -9.82 15.95
C ASP A 593 -11.96 -9.15 14.75
N PRO A 594 -12.73 -9.93 13.99
CA PRO A 594 -13.38 -9.48 12.75
C PRO A 594 -14.35 -8.32 12.96
N GLY A 595 -15.02 -8.24 14.11
CA GLY A 595 -15.99 -7.18 14.42
C GLY A 595 -15.39 -5.80 14.70
N TYR A 596 -14.05 -5.67 14.71
CA TYR A 596 -13.36 -4.39 14.95
C TYR A 596 -12.81 -3.75 13.68
N VAL A 597 -12.75 -4.49 12.58
CA VAL A 597 -12.14 -4.03 11.32
C VAL A 597 -13.22 -3.70 10.28
N ASP A 598 -12.85 -2.92 9.26
CA ASP A 598 -13.74 -2.60 8.13
C ASP A 598 -13.40 -3.45 6.91
N LEU A 599 -14.10 -4.58 6.77
CA LEU A 599 -13.89 -5.51 5.67
C LEU A 599 -14.38 -4.95 4.33
N ALA A 600 -15.44 -4.13 4.33
CA ALA A 600 -15.99 -3.55 3.12
C ALA A 600 -15.00 -2.55 2.52
N ASP A 601 -14.35 -1.74 3.35
CA ASP A 601 -13.32 -0.80 2.92
C ASP A 601 -12.04 -1.54 2.49
N ALA A 602 -11.65 -2.64 3.14
CA ALA A 602 -10.54 -3.49 2.69
C ALA A 602 -10.81 -4.15 1.32
N ALA A 603 -12.02 -4.65 1.08
CA ALA A 603 -12.40 -5.18 -0.24
C ALA A 603 -12.40 -4.06 -1.30
N LYS A 604 -12.89 -2.86 -0.95
CA LYS A 604 -12.84 -1.68 -1.82
C LYS A 604 -11.40 -1.27 -2.17
N ASN A 605 -10.49 -1.31 -1.19
CA ASN A 605 -9.07 -1.07 -1.41
C ASN A 605 -8.48 -2.04 -2.46
N LEU A 606 -8.73 -3.35 -2.35
CA LEU A 606 -8.30 -4.33 -3.36
C LEU A 606 -8.88 -4.06 -4.75
N ARG A 607 -10.16 -3.66 -4.83
CA ARG A 607 -10.83 -3.30 -6.10
C ARG A 607 -10.16 -2.08 -6.75
N LEU A 608 -9.81 -1.07 -5.98
CA LEU A 608 -9.25 0.19 -6.48
C LEU A 608 -7.76 0.14 -6.82
N ILE A 609 -6.96 -0.71 -6.15
CA ILE A 609 -5.55 -0.90 -6.56
C ILE A 609 -5.52 -1.43 -7.99
N PRO A 610 -4.90 -0.75 -8.98
CA PRO A 610 -4.99 -1.14 -10.38
C PRO A 610 -4.48 -2.56 -10.67
N THR A 611 -5.16 -3.26 -11.59
CA THR A 611 -4.72 -4.56 -12.13
C THR A 611 -3.42 -4.41 -12.91
N ASP A 612 -3.27 -3.28 -13.60
CA ASP A 612 -2.01 -2.87 -14.20
C ASP A 612 -0.98 -2.52 -13.11
N ARG A 613 0.04 -3.37 -12.99
CA ARG A 613 1.11 -3.23 -12.00
C ARG A 613 2.32 -2.43 -12.50
N ARG A 614 2.27 -1.90 -13.73
CA ARG A 614 3.31 -1.00 -14.26
C ARG A 614 3.39 0.28 -13.43
N MET A 615 4.60 0.69 -13.12
CA MET A 615 4.91 1.87 -12.32
C MET A 615 4.88 3.14 -13.16
N TRP A 616 3.68 3.50 -13.63
CA TRP A 616 3.44 4.74 -14.35
C TRP A 616 3.76 5.97 -13.49
N ARG A 617 4.27 7.02 -14.13
CA ARG A 617 4.44 8.32 -13.49
C ARG A 617 3.08 8.88 -13.08
N VAL A 618 2.96 9.20 -11.79
CA VAL A 618 1.80 9.86 -11.19
C VAL A 618 2.24 11.19 -10.60
N VAL A 619 1.50 12.26 -10.94
CA VAL A 619 1.74 13.61 -10.42
C VAL A 619 0.41 14.18 -9.94
N ASN A 620 0.18 14.10 -8.63
CA ASN A 620 -1.00 14.67 -7.98
C ASN A 620 -0.70 16.01 -7.31
N SER A 621 0.56 16.37 -7.03
CA SER A 621 0.93 17.62 -6.35
C SER A 621 0.44 18.90 -7.02
N ARG A 622 0.06 18.82 -8.31
CA ARG A 622 -0.54 19.91 -9.09
C ARG A 622 -2.05 20.06 -8.93
N ARG A 623 -2.71 19.14 -8.22
CA ARG A 623 -4.16 19.13 -8.08
C ARG A 623 -4.64 20.26 -7.18
N ALA A 624 -5.79 20.83 -7.53
CA ALA A 624 -6.44 21.90 -6.76
C ALA A 624 -7.33 21.36 -5.63
N ASP A 625 -7.69 20.07 -5.65
CA ASP A 625 -8.61 19.42 -4.70
C ASP A 625 -7.92 18.70 -3.53
N ILE A 626 -6.61 18.91 -3.36
CA ILE A 626 -5.80 18.23 -2.33
C ILE A 626 -5.22 19.21 -1.32
N HIS A 627 -4.93 18.69 -0.13
CA HIS A 627 -4.29 19.43 0.95
C HIS A 627 -3.06 18.68 1.47
N PHE A 628 -1.99 19.42 1.74
CA PHE A 628 -0.76 18.88 2.28
C PHE A 628 -0.80 18.94 3.81
N ASP A 629 -0.29 17.89 4.46
CA ASP A 629 -0.02 17.94 5.89
C ASP A 629 1.02 19.03 6.17
N PRO A 630 0.85 19.83 7.23
CA PRO A 630 1.87 20.81 7.63
C PRO A 630 3.23 20.18 8.00
N HIS A 631 3.29 18.86 8.23
CA HIS A 631 4.51 18.10 8.51
C HIS A 631 4.87 17.24 7.30
N SER A 632 6.16 17.20 6.99
CA SER A 632 6.70 16.21 6.05
C SER A 632 6.77 14.83 6.72
N ASN A 633 6.84 13.79 5.89
CA ASN A 633 7.20 12.46 6.39
C ASN A 633 8.64 12.41 6.94
N ARG A 634 9.04 11.25 7.48
CA ARG A 634 10.37 11.03 8.07
C ARG A 634 11.56 11.30 7.14
N PHE A 635 11.33 11.32 5.82
CA PHE A 635 12.34 11.62 4.81
C PHE A 635 12.35 13.10 4.40
N GLY A 636 11.56 13.94 5.06
CA GLY A 636 11.41 15.36 4.74
C GLY A 636 10.55 15.64 3.51
N ARG A 637 9.84 14.63 2.97
CA ARG A 637 8.98 14.79 1.78
C ARG A 637 7.59 15.29 2.18
N PRO A 638 7.01 16.28 1.47
CA PRO A 638 5.62 16.70 1.68
C PRO A 638 4.66 15.56 1.40
N VAL A 639 3.69 15.38 2.30
CA VAL A 639 2.63 14.36 2.20
C VAL A 639 1.26 15.00 2.29
N LEU A 640 0.24 14.28 1.84
CA LEU A 640 -1.15 14.70 1.93
C LEU A 640 -1.72 14.44 3.33
N ASP A 641 -2.63 15.30 3.78
CA ASP A 641 -3.36 15.09 5.04
C ASP A 641 -4.48 14.04 4.92
N SER A 642 -4.77 13.64 3.69
CA SER A 642 -5.88 12.76 3.32
C SER A 642 -5.51 11.86 2.15
N LEU A 643 -6.10 10.66 2.17
CA LEU A 643 -5.76 9.61 1.22
C LEU A 643 -6.46 9.81 -0.13
N LEU A 644 -5.67 9.86 -1.20
CA LEU A 644 -6.20 9.75 -2.56
C LEU A 644 -6.63 8.30 -2.87
N PRO A 645 -7.68 8.10 -3.69
CA PRO A 645 -8.08 6.77 -4.14
C PRO A 645 -6.93 6.00 -4.80
N GLU A 646 -6.92 4.68 -4.63
CA GLU A 646 -5.83 3.80 -5.07
C GLU A 646 -5.62 3.82 -6.58
N ASP A 647 -6.69 4.03 -7.34
CA ASP A 647 -6.67 4.13 -8.80
C ASP A 647 -6.08 5.47 -9.30
N GLU A 648 -5.87 6.45 -8.41
CA GLU A 648 -5.32 7.79 -8.72
C GLU A 648 -3.91 8.02 -8.18
N ARG A 649 -3.35 7.06 -7.43
CA ARG A 649 -2.01 7.16 -6.83
C ARG A 649 -1.03 6.16 -7.45
N SER A 650 0.25 6.36 -7.18
CA SER A 650 1.25 5.30 -7.29
C SER A 650 1.05 4.31 -6.15
N TRP A 651 1.24 3.01 -6.44
CA TRP A 651 1.24 1.96 -5.43
C TRP A 651 2.28 0.91 -5.86
N ASP A 652 3.28 0.69 -5.02
CA ASP A 652 4.26 -0.39 -5.15
C ASP A 652 3.95 -1.49 -4.12
N ARG A 653 4.17 -1.24 -2.82
CA ARG A 653 3.97 -2.27 -1.78
C ARG A 653 3.36 -1.73 -0.50
N TRP A 654 3.06 -2.62 0.44
CA TRP A 654 2.44 -2.27 1.73
C TRP A 654 3.31 -1.41 2.67
N ASN A 655 4.60 -1.25 2.37
CA ASN A 655 5.51 -0.35 3.07
C ASN A 655 5.66 1.04 2.39
N ASP A 656 4.92 1.30 1.31
CA ASP A 656 4.81 2.63 0.72
C ASP A 656 4.10 3.61 1.65
N ASP A 657 4.59 4.84 1.66
CA ASP A 657 3.88 5.98 2.22
C ASP A 657 2.67 6.30 1.35
N PRO A 658 1.45 6.00 1.81
CA PRO A 658 0.24 6.10 1.02
C PRO A 658 -0.19 7.55 0.79
N TYR A 659 0.42 8.51 1.50
CA TYR A 659 0.12 9.93 1.47
C TYR A 659 1.06 10.71 0.55
N LEU A 660 2.05 10.08 -0.07
CA LEU A 660 2.86 10.75 -1.09
C LEU A 660 1.99 11.06 -2.32
N PRO A 661 1.92 12.34 -2.76
CA PRO A 661 1.08 12.71 -3.90
C PRO A 661 1.64 12.19 -5.22
N ASP A 662 2.96 12.14 -5.36
CA ASP A 662 3.68 11.86 -6.60
C ASP A 662 4.51 10.58 -6.47
N GLY A 663 4.67 9.83 -7.57
CA GLY A 663 5.45 8.60 -7.59
C GLY A 663 5.57 7.94 -8.98
N GLY A 664 6.28 6.81 -9.05
CA GLY A 664 6.49 6.04 -10.28
C GLY A 664 7.43 6.71 -11.30
N GLY A 665 7.36 6.29 -12.57
CA GLY A 665 8.08 6.91 -13.69
C GLY A 665 9.29 6.13 -14.24
N PRO A 666 10.05 6.73 -15.19
CA PRO A 666 11.21 6.16 -15.94
C PRO A 666 12.36 5.53 -15.14
N GLY A 667 12.31 5.56 -13.80
CA GLY A 667 13.31 4.97 -12.91
C GLY A 667 12.72 4.09 -11.82
N GLY A 668 11.42 3.74 -11.90
CA GLY A 668 10.77 2.81 -10.97
C GLY A 668 10.82 3.25 -9.52
N ALA A 669 10.95 4.55 -9.25
CA ALA A 669 11.08 5.05 -7.89
C ALA A 669 9.77 4.80 -7.14
N SER A 670 9.76 3.73 -6.36
CA SER A 670 8.82 3.52 -5.28
C SER A 670 8.89 4.73 -4.33
N PRO A 671 7.74 5.25 -3.88
CA PRO A 671 7.71 6.23 -2.80
C PRO A 671 8.36 5.70 -1.50
N ALA A 672 8.37 4.37 -1.26
CA ALA A 672 9.08 3.71 -0.14
C ALA A 672 10.58 3.47 -0.40
N GLY A 673 10.99 3.48 -1.67
CA GLY A 673 12.36 3.19 -2.06
C GLY A 673 13.26 4.36 -1.73
N THR A 674 14.31 4.08 -0.95
CA THR A 674 15.43 4.97 -0.63
C THR A 674 16.06 5.61 -1.89
N THR A 675 15.42 6.63 -2.44
CA THR A 675 16.12 7.62 -3.24
C THR A 675 16.56 8.69 -2.25
N ASP A 676 17.70 8.40 -1.61
CA ASP A 676 18.52 9.41 -0.98
C ASP A 676 18.73 10.52 -2.04
N PRO A 677 18.33 11.77 -1.75
CA PRO A 677 18.43 12.88 -2.69
C PRO A 677 19.88 13.18 -3.13
N ASP A 678 20.89 12.58 -2.47
CA ASP A 678 22.31 12.73 -2.78
C ASP A 678 22.92 11.56 -3.60
N ILE A 679 22.12 10.57 -4.03
CA ILE A 679 22.59 9.52 -4.95
C ILE A 679 22.39 10.00 -6.39
N GLU A 680 23.47 10.36 -7.07
CA GLU A 680 23.45 10.37 -8.53
C GLU A 680 23.20 8.93 -9.00
N PRO A 681 22.08 8.65 -9.69
CA PRO A 681 21.85 7.31 -10.21
C PRO A 681 22.98 6.97 -11.20
N PRO A 682 23.49 5.73 -11.20
CA PRO A 682 24.45 5.30 -12.22
C PRO A 682 23.85 5.61 -13.59
N ALA A 683 24.67 6.15 -14.51
CA ALA A 683 24.27 6.66 -15.82
C ALA A 683 22.99 5.99 -16.33
N ARG A 684 21.84 6.66 -16.13
CA ARG A 684 20.51 6.08 -16.34
C ARG A 684 20.44 5.57 -17.78
N ILE A 685 20.33 4.26 -17.96
CA ILE A 685 19.50 3.77 -19.05
C ILE A 685 18.10 4.28 -18.67
N GLU A 686 17.68 5.38 -19.27
CA GLU A 686 16.32 5.90 -19.08
C GLU A 686 15.37 4.92 -19.76
N TYR A 687 14.72 4.09 -18.96
CA TYR A 687 13.65 3.23 -19.44
C TYR A 687 12.40 4.08 -19.67
N PRO A 688 11.54 3.73 -20.65
CA PRO A 688 10.31 4.46 -20.85
C PRO A 688 9.41 4.38 -19.61
N ASP A 689 8.52 5.36 -19.44
CA ASP A 689 7.52 5.33 -18.37
C ASP A 689 6.68 4.05 -18.45
N GLY A 690 6.37 3.45 -17.30
CA GLY A 690 5.70 2.15 -17.21
C GLY A 690 6.55 0.92 -17.56
N ALA A 691 7.85 1.08 -17.85
CA ALA A 691 8.72 -0.07 -18.07
C ALA A 691 9.01 -0.85 -16.78
N HIS A 692 9.09 -0.16 -15.65
CA HIS A 692 9.19 -0.83 -14.35
C HIS A 692 7.83 -1.40 -13.97
N GLU A 693 7.82 -2.65 -13.53
CA GLU A 693 6.61 -3.33 -13.09
C GLU A 693 6.80 -3.90 -11.68
N GLU A 694 5.79 -3.67 -10.83
CA GLU A 694 5.70 -4.30 -9.51
C GLU A 694 5.20 -5.74 -9.65
N ASP A 695 5.70 -6.62 -8.79
CA ASP A 695 5.53 -8.06 -8.95
C ASP A 695 4.12 -8.60 -8.66
N GLY A 696 3.29 -7.86 -7.93
CA GLY A 696 1.90 -8.19 -7.61
C GLY A 696 1.74 -9.05 -6.35
N GLY A 697 2.85 -9.52 -5.76
CA GLY A 697 2.82 -10.40 -4.58
C GLY A 697 2.14 -9.75 -3.37
N SER A 698 2.32 -8.44 -3.19
CA SER A 698 1.66 -7.68 -2.12
C SER A 698 0.14 -7.66 -2.25
N TRP A 699 -0.38 -7.53 -3.47
CA TRP A 699 -1.82 -7.55 -3.72
C TRP A 699 -2.39 -8.96 -3.53
N LEU A 700 -1.70 -9.98 -4.07
CA LEU A 700 -2.09 -11.39 -3.94
C LEU A 700 -2.17 -11.84 -2.49
N LEU A 701 -1.21 -11.42 -1.65
CA LEU A 701 -1.23 -11.71 -0.22
C LEU A 701 -2.49 -11.19 0.47
N GLY A 702 -2.85 -9.93 0.21
CA GLY A 702 -4.07 -9.33 0.77
C GLY A 702 -5.33 -10.07 0.33
N TYR A 703 -5.46 -10.36 -0.97
CA TYR A 703 -6.62 -11.08 -1.51
C TYR A 703 -6.75 -12.50 -0.93
N TRP A 704 -5.70 -13.32 -1.02
CA TRP A 704 -5.77 -14.71 -0.59
C TRP A 704 -5.87 -14.87 0.92
N MET A 705 -5.35 -13.91 1.71
CA MET A 705 -5.61 -13.85 3.15
C MET A 705 -7.09 -13.58 3.44
N GLY A 706 -7.69 -12.60 2.77
CA GLY A 706 -9.12 -12.31 2.90
C GLY A 706 -9.99 -13.50 2.50
N ARG A 707 -9.64 -14.21 1.43
CA ARG A 707 -10.36 -15.40 0.95
C ARG A 707 -10.22 -16.60 1.86
N TYR A 708 -9.00 -16.95 2.26
CA TYR A 708 -8.75 -18.14 3.09
C TYR A 708 -9.41 -18.03 4.48
N HIS A 709 -9.32 -16.86 5.12
CA HIS A 709 -9.91 -16.64 6.46
C HIS A 709 -11.41 -16.33 6.43
N GLY A 710 -12.05 -16.40 5.25
CA GLY A 710 -13.48 -16.15 5.11
C GLY A 710 -13.87 -14.68 5.23
N SER A 711 -12.95 -13.71 5.18
CA SER A 711 -13.31 -12.28 5.13
C SER A 711 -13.92 -11.87 3.78
N LEU A 712 -13.52 -12.57 2.71
CA LEU A 712 -14.05 -12.44 1.35
C LEU A 712 -14.76 -13.75 0.98
N ALA A 713 -15.97 -13.63 0.44
CA ALA A 713 -16.73 -14.79 -0.03
C ALA A 713 -16.11 -15.41 -1.28
N ASP A 714 -16.62 -16.57 -1.68
CA ASP A 714 -16.36 -17.11 -3.01
C ASP A 714 -16.91 -16.17 -4.10
N PRO A 715 -16.26 -16.13 -5.28
CA PRO A 715 -16.76 -15.36 -6.41
C PRO A 715 -18.14 -15.87 -6.83
N GLU A 716 -19.07 -14.93 -7.07
CA GLU A 716 -20.46 -15.20 -7.51
C GLU A 716 -20.58 -15.53 -9.00
#